data_AF-A0A9D8R712-F1
#
_entry.id   AF-A0A9D8R712-F1
#
_cell.length_a   1.000
_cell.length_b   1.000
_cell.length_c   1.000
_cell.angle_alpha   90.00
_cell.angle_beta   90.00
_cell.angle_gamma   90.00
#
_symmetry.space_group_name_H-M   'P 1'
#
loop_
_entity.id
_entity.type
_entity.pdbx_description
1 polymer ?
#
loop_
_entity_poly.entity_id
_entity_poly.type
_entity_poly.pdbx_seq_one_letter_code
_entity_poly.pdbx_strand_id
1 'polypeptide(L)'
;ITNELYFVIDEQQRTVELTDKGNDILAGAVGDPDFFLMPKLGEETAAIEHMDISEEEKQQKKDELNSNYSLKAERMHTVDQLLKAYAMFEKDVDYVIIDGKVKIVDEGTGRIMEGRRWSDGLHQAVEAKENVKVEAATQTFATITLQNYFRMYHKLSGMTGTAETEAKEFWDIYKLDVVVIPTNRPVIRDDQPDLVYKTKKDKYNAVIAKIQELIGQGRPVLVGTTSVEISELLSKMLRMRGIQHQVLNAKQHAREAEVVAHAGEPSTVTIATNMAGRGTDIKLTDSVKAAGGLAIIGTERHDSRRVDRQLRGRSGRQGDPGSSIFYVSLEDDLMRLFGSERITKVVDSMGMQDGEALQAPMLAKAIERAQKKVEENHFGTRKRLVDYDDVMNSQREVVYTKRRSALTGERIDVDVLNMITDWCETFVSQNKDLEYQAFCDELMRAVAVTPDFDEAGYEKMRPIEIAHSLQESLQNTLQRRSDTMVELSWPIIKHVYDTKRMFYQNIALPISDGKKVYTILVDLRKAYESHGKEIIRAVEKTITLRVIDEYWKDHLRDMDDLKQSVQNAAYEQKDPILVYKTESFDLFITVLENINKDVLAFLMRAFLFLRQEQDPDAVATEGRERHTDLSRMQSSRPDLLTNSSEQKSNTPVHVEKKVGRNDPCPCGSGKKYKNCHGRDL
;
A
#
# COMPACT_ATOMS: atom_id res chain seq x y z
N ILE A 1 31.94 32.05 -15.38
CA ILE A 1 30.99 32.61 -14.40
C ILE A 1 30.19 31.41 -13.90
N THR A 2 30.61 30.82 -12.78
CA THR A 2 29.83 29.77 -12.13
C THR A 2 28.67 30.47 -11.42
N ASN A 3 27.45 30.25 -11.93
CA ASN A 3 26.25 30.76 -11.29
C ASN A 3 26.19 30.26 -9.84
N GLU A 4 25.58 31.06 -8.96
CA GLU A 4 25.38 30.65 -7.57
C GLU A 4 24.45 29.44 -7.51
N LEU A 5 24.87 28.39 -6.80
CA LEU A 5 24.15 27.14 -6.66
C LEU A 5 23.36 27.17 -5.35
N TYR A 6 22.03 27.19 -5.43
CA TYR A 6 21.14 27.28 -4.25
C TYR A 6 20.62 25.92 -3.77
N PHE A 7 20.48 24.95 -4.68
CA PHE A 7 20.13 23.57 -4.38
C PHE A 7 20.66 22.66 -5.48
N VAL A 8 20.82 21.38 -5.14
CA VAL A 8 21.26 20.30 -6.02
C VAL A 8 20.09 19.35 -6.23
N ILE A 9 19.87 18.95 -7.48
CA ILE A 9 18.90 17.93 -7.85
C ILE A 9 19.67 16.65 -8.17
N ASP A 10 19.41 15.58 -7.41
CA ASP A 10 19.83 14.23 -7.80
C ASP A 10 18.64 13.53 -8.47
N GLU A 11 18.61 13.56 -9.81
CA GLU A 11 17.59 12.88 -10.61
C GLU A 11 17.61 11.35 -10.42
N GLN A 12 18.75 10.75 -10.07
CA GLN A 12 18.85 9.30 -9.88
C GLN A 12 18.18 8.86 -8.58
N GLN A 13 18.33 9.65 -7.52
CA GLN A 13 17.74 9.37 -6.21
C GLN A 13 16.37 10.03 -6.03
N ARG A 14 15.95 10.91 -6.95
CA ARG A 14 14.77 11.78 -6.81
C ARG A 14 14.82 12.56 -5.49
N THR A 15 15.99 13.08 -5.13
CA THR A 15 16.24 13.93 -3.95
C THR A 15 16.67 15.34 -4.35
N VAL A 16 16.25 16.32 -3.55
CA VAL A 16 16.67 17.72 -3.68
C VAL A 16 17.42 18.08 -2.40
N GLU A 17 18.62 18.64 -2.52
CA GLU A 17 19.42 19.05 -1.38
C GLU A 17 19.69 20.55 -1.46
N LEU A 18 19.34 21.30 -0.42
CA LEU A 18 19.68 22.72 -0.31
C LEU A 18 21.17 22.90 -0.06
N THR A 19 21.78 23.89 -0.70
CA THR A 19 23.14 24.32 -0.36
C THR A 19 23.09 25.32 0.79
N ASP A 20 24.24 25.58 1.45
CA ASP A 20 24.34 26.56 2.53
C ASP A 20 23.79 27.93 2.12
N LYS A 21 24.06 28.37 0.88
CA LYS A 21 23.52 29.63 0.34
C LYS A 21 22.00 29.58 0.15
N GLY A 22 21.44 28.43 -0.23
CA GLY A 22 19.99 28.24 -0.32
C GLY A 22 19.33 28.32 1.05
N ASN A 23 19.95 27.69 2.06
CA ASN A 23 19.52 27.77 3.45
C ASN A 23 19.52 29.22 3.95
N ASP A 24 20.60 29.97 3.75
CA ASP A 24 20.74 31.36 4.20
C ASP A 24 19.67 32.28 3.60
N ILE A 25 19.34 32.11 2.33
CA ILE A 25 18.32 32.92 1.66
C ILE A 25 16.92 32.61 2.18
N LEU A 26 16.59 31.32 2.34
CA LEU A 26 15.29 30.91 2.85
C LEU A 26 15.14 31.30 4.34
N ALA A 27 16.17 31.11 5.15
CA ALA A 27 16.25 31.57 6.53
C ALA A 27 16.07 33.09 6.64
N GLY A 28 16.75 33.84 5.77
CA GLY A 28 16.62 35.30 5.68
C GLY A 28 15.23 35.78 5.25
N ALA A 29 14.56 35.05 4.36
CA ALA A 29 13.19 35.37 3.92
C ALA A 29 12.14 35.12 5.02
N VAL A 30 12.36 34.10 5.85
CA VAL A 30 11.49 33.76 6.99
C VAL A 30 11.82 34.60 8.24
N GLY A 31 13.01 35.20 8.28
CA GLY A 31 13.47 36.01 9.42
C GLY A 31 13.97 35.17 10.59
N ASP A 32 14.33 33.90 10.35
CA ASP A 32 14.82 32.96 11.35
C ASP A 32 16.14 32.32 10.88
N PRO A 33 17.31 32.75 11.42
CA PRO A 33 18.61 32.21 11.05
C PRO A 33 18.76 30.72 11.38
N ASP A 34 18.03 30.22 12.39
CA ASP A 34 18.13 28.86 12.89
C ASP A 34 17.05 27.94 12.31
N PHE A 35 16.42 28.35 11.20
CA PHE A 35 15.30 27.63 10.58
C PHE A 35 15.69 26.22 10.12
N PHE A 36 16.88 26.07 9.51
CA PHE A 36 17.40 24.78 9.01
C PHE A 36 18.37 24.09 9.97
N LEU A 37 18.63 24.69 11.14
CA LEU A 37 19.50 24.13 12.16
C LEU A 37 18.69 23.26 13.12
N MET A 38 18.91 21.94 13.04
CA MET A 38 18.28 20.97 13.91
C MET A 38 18.95 20.98 15.30
N PRO A 39 18.16 21.10 16.39
CA PRO A 39 18.68 20.97 17.74
C PRO A 39 19.26 19.56 17.93
N LYS A 40 20.40 19.46 18.60
CA LYS A 40 21.01 18.16 18.90
C LYS A 40 20.33 17.59 20.13
N LEU A 41 19.27 16.84 19.90
CA LEU A 41 18.40 16.25 20.92
C LEU A 41 19.20 15.58 22.05
N GLY A 42 20.23 14.78 21.74
CA GLY A 42 21.05 14.11 22.75
C GLY A 42 21.92 15.06 23.60
N GLU A 43 22.55 16.07 23.00
CA GLU A 43 23.40 17.03 23.73
C GLU A 43 22.54 17.97 24.60
N GLU A 44 21.40 18.42 24.08
CA GLU A 44 20.49 19.32 24.79
C GLU A 44 19.70 18.60 25.89
N THR A 45 19.28 17.36 25.66
CA THR A 45 18.63 16.54 26.70
C THR A 45 19.60 16.23 27.83
N ALA A 46 20.86 15.87 27.52
CA ALA A 46 21.89 15.66 28.54
C ALA A 46 22.20 16.95 29.30
N ALA A 47 22.23 18.10 28.62
CA ALA A 47 22.38 19.40 29.27
C ALA A 47 21.22 19.70 30.23
N ILE A 48 19.97 19.38 29.86
CA ILE A 48 18.79 19.51 30.72
C ILE A 48 18.87 18.57 31.93
N GLU A 49 19.37 17.34 31.76
CA GLU A 49 19.55 16.40 32.89
C GLU A 49 20.60 16.88 33.90
N HIS A 50 21.63 17.58 33.43
CA HIS A 50 22.68 18.18 34.26
C HIS A 50 22.30 19.53 34.89
N MET A 51 21.11 20.07 34.63
CA MET A 51 20.64 21.30 35.30
C MET A 51 20.18 21.00 36.74
N ASP A 52 20.58 21.84 37.70
CA ASP A 52 20.06 21.83 39.08
C ASP A 52 18.66 22.48 39.13
N ILE A 53 17.68 21.84 38.49
CA ILE A 53 16.25 22.21 38.51
C ILE A 53 15.41 21.01 38.95
N SER A 54 14.14 21.23 39.32
CA SER A 54 13.26 20.13 39.77
C SER A 54 13.03 19.11 38.64
N GLU A 55 12.80 17.83 38.98
CA GLU A 55 12.52 16.80 37.97
C GLU A 55 11.28 17.11 37.11
N GLU A 56 10.31 17.82 37.67
CA GLU A 56 9.11 18.29 36.96
C GLU A 56 9.43 19.40 35.94
N GLU A 57 10.34 20.33 36.29
CA GLU A 57 10.84 21.36 35.37
C GLU A 57 11.79 20.78 34.30
N LYS A 58 12.56 19.73 34.63
CA LYS A 58 13.36 18.99 33.63
C LYS A 58 12.45 18.33 32.60
N GLN A 59 11.39 17.66 33.06
CA GLN A 59 10.44 17.01 32.15
C GLN A 59 9.75 18.02 31.23
N GLN A 60 9.29 19.16 31.77
CA GLN A 60 8.70 20.22 30.96
C GLN A 60 9.65 20.76 29.89
N LYS A 61 10.93 20.98 30.23
CA LYS A 61 11.95 21.40 29.24
C LYS A 61 12.25 20.34 28.21
N LYS A 62 12.25 19.05 28.59
CA LYS A 62 12.39 17.93 27.64
C LYS A 62 11.20 17.87 26.69
N ASP A 63 9.99 18.05 27.20
CA ASP A 63 8.76 18.07 26.39
C ASP A 63 8.74 19.28 25.44
N GLU A 64 9.16 20.46 25.91
CA GLU A 64 9.31 21.66 25.09
C GLU A 64 10.37 21.49 23.99
N LEU A 65 11.52 20.90 24.33
CA LEU A 65 12.58 20.55 23.38
C LEU A 65 12.07 19.58 22.31
N ASN A 66 11.37 18.52 22.71
CA ASN A 66 10.77 17.54 21.80
C ASN A 66 9.72 18.16 20.89
N SER A 67 8.87 19.05 21.42
CA SER A 67 7.86 19.78 20.65
C SER A 67 8.51 20.71 19.63
N ASN A 68 9.54 21.46 20.04
CA ASN A 68 10.27 22.36 19.14
C ASN A 68 11.03 21.58 18.04
N TYR A 69 11.65 20.46 18.40
CA TYR A 69 12.30 19.56 17.44
C TYR A 69 11.29 19.03 16.42
N SER A 70 10.15 18.51 16.89
CA SER A 70 9.11 17.95 16.02
C SER A 70 8.57 18.99 15.04
N LEU A 71 8.31 20.21 15.52
CA LEU A 71 7.80 21.31 14.70
C LEU A 71 8.84 21.79 13.67
N LYS A 72 10.12 21.87 14.05
CA LYS A 72 11.20 22.19 13.10
C LYS A 72 11.38 21.09 12.05
N ALA A 73 11.34 19.83 12.46
CA ALA A 73 11.43 18.69 11.55
C ALA A 73 10.28 18.69 10.53
N GLU A 74 9.04 18.93 10.97
CA GLU A 74 7.87 19.04 10.09
C GLU A 74 8.00 20.19 9.09
N ARG A 75 8.54 21.34 9.52
CA ARG A 75 8.81 22.48 8.64
C ARG A 75 9.88 22.16 7.60
N MET A 76 10.99 21.54 8.00
CA MET A 76 12.04 21.12 7.08
C MET A 76 11.49 20.13 6.05
N HIS A 77 10.71 19.15 6.50
CA HIS A 77 10.02 18.20 5.63
C HIS A 77 9.11 18.91 4.62
N THR A 78 8.30 19.86 5.09
CA THR A 78 7.41 20.64 4.21
C THR A 78 8.20 21.41 3.14
N VAL A 79 9.33 22.01 3.51
CA VAL A 79 10.19 22.73 2.56
C VAL A 79 10.83 21.78 1.55
N ASP A 80 11.30 20.61 1.98
CA ASP A 80 11.82 19.58 1.08
C ASP A 80 10.76 19.14 0.06
N GLN A 81 9.54 18.85 0.52
CA GLN A 81 8.43 18.47 -0.36
C GLN A 81 8.05 19.59 -1.33
N LEU A 82 8.09 20.86 -0.90
CA LEU A 82 7.86 22.02 -1.76
C LEU A 82 8.96 22.16 -2.83
N LEU A 83 10.22 22.01 -2.46
CA LEU A 83 11.35 22.06 -3.39
C LEU A 83 11.30 20.90 -4.38
N LYS A 84 10.98 19.70 -3.90
CA LYS A 84 10.78 18.50 -4.71
C LYS A 84 9.62 18.68 -5.69
N ALA A 85 8.46 19.15 -5.23
CA ALA A 85 7.32 19.49 -6.07
C ALA A 85 7.69 20.54 -7.12
N TYR A 86 8.48 21.56 -6.74
CA TYR A 86 8.91 22.61 -7.66
C TYR A 86 9.87 22.10 -8.73
N ALA A 87 10.90 21.36 -8.34
CA ALA A 87 12.04 20.99 -9.19
C ALA A 87 11.84 19.70 -10.00
N MET A 88 11.03 18.74 -9.52
CA MET A 88 10.91 17.42 -10.14
C MET A 88 9.55 17.10 -10.73
N PHE A 89 8.49 17.81 -10.34
CA PHE A 89 7.14 17.51 -10.79
C PHE A 89 6.62 18.57 -11.76
N GLU A 90 6.46 18.17 -13.02
CA GLU A 90 6.05 19.03 -14.11
C GLU A 90 4.56 18.90 -14.41
N LYS A 91 3.93 20.05 -14.63
CA LYS A 91 2.54 20.13 -15.08
C LYS A 91 2.43 19.59 -16.51
N ASP A 92 1.34 18.88 -16.77
CA ASP A 92 1.03 18.17 -18.02
C ASP A 92 1.94 16.97 -18.35
N VAL A 93 2.90 16.66 -17.47
CA VAL A 93 3.76 15.47 -17.54
C VAL A 93 3.44 14.53 -16.38
N ASP A 94 3.67 14.97 -15.14
CA ASP A 94 3.47 14.17 -13.92
C ASP A 94 2.06 14.34 -13.33
N TYR A 95 1.42 15.47 -13.62
CA TYR A 95 0.05 15.76 -13.19
C TYR A 95 -0.65 16.79 -14.06
N VAL A 96 -1.98 16.83 -13.95
CA VAL A 96 -2.84 17.81 -14.59
C VAL A 96 -3.77 18.45 -13.58
N ILE A 97 -4.26 19.65 -13.88
CA ILE A 97 -5.25 20.35 -13.04
C ILE A 97 -6.61 20.26 -13.72
N ILE A 98 -7.56 19.60 -13.07
CA ILE A 98 -8.93 19.46 -13.56
C ILE A 98 -9.88 19.81 -12.41
N ASP A 99 -10.88 20.65 -12.69
CA ASP A 99 -11.85 21.14 -11.70
C ASP A 99 -11.21 21.79 -10.47
N GLY A 100 -10.06 22.45 -10.67
CA GLY A 100 -9.29 23.04 -9.57
C GLY A 100 -8.73 22.00 -8.60
N LYS A 101 -8.44 20.78 -9.05
CA LYS A 101 -7.77 19.73 -8.29
C LYS A 101 -6.58 19.17 -9.07
N VAL A 102 -5.51 18.85 -8.34
CA VAL A 102 -4.34 18.16 -8.89
C VAL A 102 -4.70 16.68 -9.09
N LYS A 103 -4.56 16.18 -10.32
CA LYS A 103 -4.73 14.76 -10.64
C LYS A 103 -3.42 14.20 -11.20
N ILE A 104 -2.94 13.12 -10.61
CA ILE A 104 -1.68 12.48 -10.99
C ILE A 104 -1.80 11.85 -12.37
N VAL A 105 -0.78 12.02 -13.20
CA VAL A 105 -0.62 11.31 -14.47
C VAL A 105 0.35 10.15 -14.27
N ASP A 106 -0.04 8.95 -14.67
CA ASP A 106 0.84 7.78 -14.64
C ASP A 106 1.92 7.91 -15.73
N GLU A 107 3.20 7.99 -15.34
CA GLU A 107 4.35 8.17 -16.24
C GLU A 107 4.38 7.14 -17.39
N GLY A 108 3.98 5.89 -17.12
CA GLY A 108 4.08 4.80 -18.09
C GLY A 108 2.93 4.74 -19.10
N THR A 109 1.75 5.26 -18.74
CA THR A 109 0.52 5.14 -19.53
C THR A 109 -0.11 6.47 -19.92
N GLY A 110 0.34 7.60 -19.34
CA GLY A 110 -0.26 8.91 -19.52
C GLY A 110 -1.72 9.00 -19.04
N ARG A 111 -2.13 8.13 -18.12
CA ARG A 111 -3.50 8.09 -17.56
C ARG A 111 -3.63 9.01 -16.37
N ILE A 112 -4.78 9.66 -16.27
CA ILE A 112 -5.16 10.43 -15.09
C ILE A 112 -5.64 9.45 -14.02
N MET A 113 -4.93 9.40 -12.90
CA MET A 113 -5.22 8.50 -11.79
C MET A 113 -6.21 9.16 -10.83
N GLU A 114 -7.51 8.95 -11.06
CA GLU A 114 -8.55 9.52 -10.20
C GLU A 114 -8.51 8.95 -8.78
N GLY A 115 -8.65 9.83 -7.79
CA GLY A 115 -8.61 9.48 -6.37
C GLY A 115 -7.21 9.13 -5.84
N ARG A 116 -6.15 9.18 -6.67
CA ARG A 116 -4.78 9.06 -6.18
C ARG A 116 -4.21 10.39 -5.74
N ARG A 117 -3.49 10.33 -4.64
CA ARG A 117 -2.66 11.43 -4.12
C ARG A 117 -1.26 10.90 -3.86
N TRP A 118 -0.27 11.78 -3.99
CA TRP A 118 1.06 11.46 -3.47
C TRP A 118 0.99 11.52 -1.95
N SER A 119 1.64 10.55 -1.31
CA SER A 119 1.79 10.52 0.13
C SER A 119 2.77 11.60 0.59
N ASP A 120 2.99 11.68 1.91
CA ASP A 120 4.15 12.38 2.47
C ASP A 120 4.13 13.90 2.27
N GLY A 121 2.94 14.52 2.24
CA GLY A 121 2.80 15.96 2.04
C GLY A 121 3.09 16.45 0.62
N LEU A 122 3.62 15.59 -0.27
CA LEU A 122 3.99 15.96 -1.63
C LEU A 122 2.79 16.44 -2.45
N HIS A 123 1.62 15.84 -2.26
CA HIS A 123 0.43 16.27 -2.98
C HIS A 123 -0.03 17.65 -2.55
N GLN A 124 0.03 17.94 -1.25
CA GLN A 124 -0.23 19.26 -0.70
C GLN A 124 0.80 20.27 -1.20
N ALA A 125 2.07 19.87 -1.33
CA ALA A 125 3.12 20.70 -1.90
C ALA A 125 2.87 21.04 -3.38
N VAL A 126 2.40 20.09 -4.19
CA VAL A 126 2.00 20.35 -5.60
C VAL A 126 0.74 21.20 -5.67
N GLU A 127 -0.25 20.98 -4.79
CA GLU A 127 -1.44 21.84 -4.68
C GLU A 127 -1.05 23.28 -4.34
N ALA A 128 -0.10 23.47 -3.40
CA ALA A 128 0.44 24.78 -3.04
C ALA A 128 1.22 25.42 -4.19
N LYS A 129 2.07 24.64 -4.89
CA LYS A 129 2.82 25.09 -6.09
C LYS A 129 1.90 25.69 -7.15
N GLU A 130 0.78 25.04 -7.41
CA GLU A 130 -0.16 25.43 -8.47
C GLU A 130 -1.25 26.41 -8.00
N ASN A 131 -1.16 26.92 -6.76
CA ASN A 131 -2.17 27.77 -6.13
C ASN A 131 -3.59 27.16 -6.12
N VAL A 132 -3.65 25.84 -5.93
CA VAL A 132 -4.89 25.08 -5.76
C VAL A 132 -5.27 25.02 -4.28
N LYS A 133 -6.55 24.79 -3.97
CA LYS A 133 -6.99 24.59 -2.59
C LYS A 133 -6.30 23.36 -1.99
N VAL A 134 -5.40 23.61 -1.03
CA VAL A 134 -4.73 22.55 -0.27
C VAL A 134 -5.75 21.79 0.57
N GLU A 135 -5.89 20.49 0.32
CA GLU A 135 -6.77 19.64 1.12
C GLU A 135 -6.01 19.00 2.29
N ALA A 136 -6.75 18.60 3.35
CA ALA A 136 -6.16 17.95 4.52
C ALA A 136 -5.45 16.64 4.14
N ALA A 137 -4.42 16.28 4.91
CA ALA A 137 -3.68 15.04 4.74
C ALA A 137 -4.63 13.84 4.75
N THR A 138 -4.46 12.94 3.78
CA THR A 138 -5.22 11.70 3.71
C THR A 138 -4.72 10.75 4.79
N GLN A 139 -5.63 10.26 5.64
CA GLN A 139 -5.30 9.28 6.66
C GLN A 139 -5.32 7.85 6.09
N THR A 140 -4.26 7.09 6.33
CA THR A 140 -4.18 5.68 5.96
C THR A 140 -5.06 4.84 6.88
N PHE A 141 -6.17 4.31 6.37
CA PHE A 141 -7.01 3.35 7.13
C PHE A 141 -6.50 1.91 7.04
N ALA A 142 -5.90 1.56 5.90
CA ALA A 142 -5.33 0.25 5.65
C ALA A 142 -4.31 0.33 4.52
N THR A 143 -3.22 -0.42 4.65
CA THR A 143 -2.18 -0.55 3.63
C THR A 143 -1.69 -1.99 3.57
N ILE A 144 -1.33 -2.46 2.37
CA ILE A 144 -0.65 -3.73 2.14
C ILE A 144 0.10 -3.66 0.81
N THR A 145 1.32 -4.22 0.77
CA THR A 145 2.07 -4.35 -0.47
C THR A 145 1.54 -5.50 -1.32
N LEU A 146 1.77 -5.46 -2.65
CA LEU A 146 1.42 -6.58 -3.52
C LEU A 146 2.15 -7.86 -3.11
N GLN A 147 3.41 -7.72 -2.69
CA GLN A 147 4.26 -8.80 -2.24
C GLN A 147 3.59 -9.55 -1.07
N ASN A 148 3.26 -8.82 0.00
CA ASN A 148 2.65 -9.43 1.18
C ASN A 148 1.21 -9.87 0.93
N TYR A 149 0.45 -9.15 0.10
CA TYR A 149 -0.88 -9.59 -0.31
C TYR A 149 -0.87 -10.96 -1.00
N PHE A 150 0.03 -11.18 -1.98
CA PHE A 150 0.11 -12.48 -2.65
C PHE A 150 0.70 -13.58 -1.77
N ARG A 151 1.55 -13.25 -0.79
CA ARG A 151 2.05 -14.21 0.21
C ARG A 151 0.96 -14.76 1.13
N MET A 152 -0.19 -14.07 1.26
CA MET A 152 -1.33 -14.57 2.04
C MET A 152 -2.04 -15.77 1.37
N TYR A 153 -1.80 -16.02 0.09
CA TYR A 153 -2.43 -17.14 -0.61
C TYR A 153 -1.76 -18.44 -0.24
N HIS A 154 -2.57 -19.44 0.16
CA HIS A 154 -2.08 -20.80 0.44
C HIS A 154 -1.33 -21.41 -0.77
N LYS A 155 -1.75 -21.08 -1.98
CA LYS A 155 -1.11 -21.53 -3.22
C LYS A 155 -0.98 -20.37 -4.18
N LEU A 156 0.24 -20.10 -4.61
CA LEU A 156 0.57 -19.07 -5.57
C LEU A 156 1.23 -19.69 -6.80
N SER A 157 0.82 -19.26 -7.98
CA SER A 157 1.47 -19.59 -9.25
C SER A 157 1.37 -18.39 -10.20
N GLY A 158 2.29 -18.32 -11.16
CA GLY A 158 2.34 -17.24 -12.14
C GLY A 158 2.82 -17.74 -13.49
N MET A 159 2.44 -17.03 -14.55
CA MET A 159 2.90 -17.29 -15.91
C MET A 159 3.38 -16.00 -16.56
N THR A 160 4.53 -16.06 -17.21
CA THR A 160 5.12 -14.93 -17.93
C THR A 160 6.17 -15.44 -18.91
N GLY A 161 6.38 -14.72 -20.02
CA GLY A 161 7.41 -15.07 -21.01
C GLY A 161 8.83 -14.64 -20.61
N THR A 162 8.99 -13.87 -19.54
CA THR A 162 10.27 -13.24 -19.18
C THR A 162 10.48 -13.22 -17.65
N ALA A 163 10.60 -14.39 -17.02
CA ALA A 163 10.85 -14.51 -15.57
C ALA A 163 12.28 -14.94 -15.21
N GLU A 164 13.03 -15.53 -16.15
CA GLU A 164 14.32 -16.18 -15.87
C GLU A 164 15.35 -15.23 -15.21
N THR A 165 15.40 -13.96 -15.61
CA THR A 165 16.34 -12.97 -15.05
C THR A 165 16.05 -12.66 -13.59
N GLU A 166 14.78 -12.72 -13.19
CA GLU A 166 14.30 -12.38 -11.84
C GLU A 166 14.01 -13.64 -11.01
N ALA A 167 14.49 -14.81 -11.43
CA ALA A 167 14.20 -16.08 -10.75
C ALA A 167 14.59 -16.05 -9.26
N LYS A 168 15.71 -15.39 -8.95
CA LYS A 168 16.15 -15.17 -7.57
C LYS A 168 15.15 -14.30 -6.78
N GLU A 169 14.65 -13.21 -7.37
CA GLU A 169 13.66 -12.35 -6.72
C GLU A 169 12.35 -13.10 -6.47
N PHE A 170 11.88 -13.91 -7.43
CA PHE A 170 10.70 -14.76 -7.25
C PHE A 170 10.85 -15.76 -6.10
N TRP A 171 12.03 -16.38 -5.96
CA TRP A 171 12.31 -17.29 -4.87
C TRP A 171 12.45 -16.56 -3.52
N ASP A 172 13.20 -15.46 -3.48
CA ASP A 172 13.49 -14.73 -2.26
C ASP A 172 12.21 -14.17 -1.63
N ILE A 173 11.30 -13.61 -2.45
CA ILE A 173 10.05 -12.97 -1.99
C ILE A 173 8.90 -13.98 -1.88
N TYR A 174 8.64 -14.77 -2.92
CA TYR A 174 7.44 -15.59 -3.03
C TYR A 174 7.68 -17.10 -2.87
N LYS A 175 8.93 -17.53 -2.75
CA LYS A 175 9.33 -18.96 -2.76
C LYS A 175 8.82 -19.67 -4.02
N LEU A 176 8.84 -18.96 -5.15
CA LEU A 176 8.42 -19.49 -6.45
C LEU A 176 9.63 -19.85 -7.31
N ASP A 177 9.68 -21.11 -7.74
CA ASP A 177 10.63 -21.56 -8.75
C ASP A 177 10.22 -21.07 -10.15
N VAL A 178 11.21 -20.67 -10.94
CA VAL A 178 11.01 -20.31 -12.35
C VAL A 178 11.44 -21.48 -13.23
N VAL A 179 10.47 -22.07 -13.92
CA VAL A 179 10.71 -23.15 -14.88
C VAL A 179 10.56 -22.61 -16.30
N VAL A 180 11.61 -22.74 -17.11
CA VAL A 180 11.59 -22.35 -18.53
C VAL A 180 10.90 -23.45 -19.33
N ILE A 181 9.71 -23.16 -19.85
CA ILE A 181 8.97 -24.08 -20.72
C ILE A 181 9.49 -23.95 -22.16
N PRO A 182 9.93 -25.05 -22.80
CA PRO A 182 10.36 -25.03 -24.20
C PRO A 182 9.26 -24.49 -25.13
N THR A 183 9.65 -23.76 -26.18
CA THR A 183 8.67 -23.32 -27.17
C THR A 183 8.13 -24.50 -27.99
N ASN A 184 6.86 -24.44 -28.36
CA ASN A 184 6.21 -25.46 -29.20
C ASN A 184 6.91 -25.63 -30.56
N ARG A 185 7.45 -24.54 -31.11
CA ARG A 185 8.23 -24.52 -32.35
C ARG A 185 9.53 -23.75 -32.14
N PRO A 186 10.62 -24.09 -32.85
CA PRO A 186 11.86 -23.33 -32.80
C PRO A 186 11.64 -21.86 -33.19
N VAL A 187 12.29 -20.95 -32.47
CA VAL A 187 12.25 -19.51 -32.78
C VAL A 187 13.25 -19.22 -33.88
N ILE A 188 12.77 -18.69 -35.01
CA ILE A 188 13.60 -18.30 -36.17
C ILE A 188 13.67 -16.78 -36.37
N ARG A 189 13.29 -16.00 -35.35
CA ARG A 189 13.32 -14.54 -35.37
C ARG A 189 14.76 -14.04 -35.46
N ASP A 190 15.01 -13.08 -36.35
CA ASP A 190 16.29 -12.39 -36.50
C ASP A 190 16.40 -11.21 -35.53
N ASP A 191 17.13 -11.40 -34.43
CA ASP A 191 17.39 -10.35 -33.44
C ASP A 191 18.69 -9.62 -33.80
N GLN A 192 18.56 -8.45 -34.43
CA GLN A 192 19.66 -7.64 -34.93
C GLN A 192 20.35 -6.87 -33.80
N PRO A 193 21.67 -6.59 -33.93
CA PRO A 193 22.39 -5.79 -32.95
C PRO A 193 21.89 -4.34 -32.93
N ASP A 194 22.15 -3.66 -31.82
CA ASP A 194 21.70 -2.29 -31.60
C ASP A 194 22.43 -1.31 -32.50
N LEU A 195 21.70 -0.33 -33.03
CA LEU A 195 22.25 0.79 -33.77
C LEU A 195 22.36 2.00 -32.83
N VAL A 196 23.58 2.46 -32.60
CA VAL A 196 23.84 3.59 -31.70
C VAL A 196 24.13 4.86 -32.51
N TYR A 197 23.45 5.95 -32.16
CA TYR A 197 23.55 7.26 -32.79
C TYR A 197 24.04 8.32 -31.81
N LYS A 198 24.63 9.40 -32.33
CA LYS A 198 25.08 10.53 -31.50
C LYS A 198 23.88 11.27 -30.91
N THR A 199 22.94 11.67 -31.77
CA THR A 199 21.81 12.53 -31.42
C THR A 199 20.47 11.79 -31.50
N LYS A 200 19.48 12.24 -30.72
CA LYS A 200 18.09 11.76 -30.83
C LYS A 200 17.50 12.03 -32.22
N LYS A 201 17.89 13.13 -32.85
CA LYS A 201 17.41 13.52 -34.19
C LYS A 201 17.82 12.50 -35.26
N ASP A 202 19.09 12.10 -35.27
CA ASP A 202 19.59 11.11 -36.24
C ASP A 202 18.98 9.74 -36.00
N LYS A 203 18.84 9.35 -34.72
CA LYS A 203 18.13 8.14 -34.30
C LYS A 203 16.72 8.08 -34.90
N TYR A 204 15.89 9.11 -34.70
CA TYR A 204 14.51 9.13 -35.20
C TYR A 204 14.44 9.16 -36.73
N ASN A 205 15.34 9.87 -37.40
CA ASN A 205 15.41 9.86 -38.86
C ASN A 205 15.74 8.46 -39.41
N ALA A 206 16.66 7.74 -38.76
CA ALA A 206 17.01 6.38 -39.14
C ALA A 206 15.88 5.37 -38.87
N VAL A 207 15.19 5.49 -37.72
CA VAL A 207 13.98 4.72 -37.41
C VAL A 207 12.94 4.89 -38.52
N ILE A 208 12.64 6.12 -38.92
CA ILE A 208 11.64 6.40 -39.97
C ILE A 208 12.09 5.86 -41.33
N ALA A 209 13.37 6.00 -41.68
CA ALA A 209 13.91 5.43 -42.91
C ALA A 209 13.75 3.90 -42.95
N LYS A 210 14.01 3.22 -41.83
CA LYS A 210 13.82 1.77 -41.73
C LYS A 210 12.36 1.35 -41.80
N ILE A 211 11.46 2.11 -41.15
CA ILE A 211 10.01 1.90 -41.27
C ILE A 211 9.58 1.97 -42.74
N GLN A 212 10.03 2.99 -43.47
CA GLN A 212 9.70 3.18 -44.89
C GLN A 212 10.22 2.04 -45.77
N GLU A 213 11.44 1.54 -45.52
CA GLU A 213 12.01 0.38 -46.20
C GLU A 213 11.16 -0.89 -45.99
N LEU A 214 10.77 -1.18 -44.74
CA LEU A 214 10.02 -2.37 -44.36
C LEU A 214 8.58 -2.35 -44.91
N ILE A 215 7.92 -1.19 -44.89
CA ILE A 215 6.60 -1.00 -45.49
C ILE A 215 6.67 -1.22 -47.01
N GLY A 216 7.73 -0.73 -47.67
CA GLY A 216 7.97 -0.96 -49.09
C GLY A 216 8.15 -2.43 -49.45
N GLN A 217 8.57 -3.26 -48.51
CA GLN A 217 8.66 -4.72 -48.62
C GLN A 217 7.32 -5.44 -48.29
N GLY A 218 6.27 -4.70 -47.94
CA GLY A 218 4.97 -5.28 -47.53
C GLY A 218 4.92 -5.76 -46.07
N ARG A 219 5.93 -5.48 -45.26
CA ARG A 219 6.04 -6.00 -43.88
C ARG A 219 5.34 -5.08 -42.87
N PRO A 220 4.61 -5.63 -41.88
CA PRO A 220 4.12 -4.85 -40.75
C PRO A 220 5.24 -4.47 -39.79
N VAL A 221 5.11 -3.31 -39.17
CA VAL A 221 6.09 -2.75 -38.23
C VAL A 221 5.42 -2.34 -36.93
N LEU A 222 5.95 -2.86 -35.81
CA LEU A 222 5.61 -2.41 -34.46
C LEU A 222 6.77 -1.61 -33.88
N VAL A 223 6.51 -0.34 -33.58
CA VAL A 223 7.47 0.60 -33.00
C VAL A 223 7.19 0.72 -31.50
N GLY A 224 8.15 0.33 -30.66
CA GLY A 224 8.04 0.48 -29.21
C GLY A 224 8.77 1.72 -28.71
N THR A 225 8.05 2.59 -27.97
CA THR A 225 8.60 3.79 -27.33
C THR A 225 8.52 3.69 -25.81
N THR A 226 9.30 4.48 -25.10
CA THR A 226 9.37 4.52 -23.62
C THR A 226 8.35 5.48 -23.00
N SER A 227 7.94 6.54 -23.71
CA SER A 227 6.97 7.53 -23.23
C SER A 227 5.90 7.87 -24.27
N VAL A 228 4.80 8.45 -23.80
CA VAL A 228 3.70 8.97 -24.64
C VAL A 228 4.17 10.13 -25.51
N GLU A 229 5.02 11.01 -24.96
CA GLU A 229 5.58 12.15 -25.69
C GLU A 229 6.38 11.70 -26.92
N ILE A 230 7.25 10.69 -26.75
CA ILE A 230 8.05 10.13 -27.86
C ILE A 230 7.14 9.49 -28.92
N SER A 231 6.07 8.81 -28.50
CA SER A 231 5.07 8.26 -29.42
C SER A 231 4.37 9.33 -30.24
N GLU A 232 3.95 10.45 -29.63
CA GLU A 232 3.33 11.58 -30.33
C GLU A 232 4.32 12.29 -31.27
N LEU A 233 5.56 12.46 -30.85
CA LEU A 233 6.63 13.03 -31.68
C LEU A 233 6.86 12.18 -32.93
N LEU A 234 7.04 10.87 -32.78
CA LEU A 234 7.22 9.94 -33.90
C LEU A 234 6.00 9.90 -34.82
N SER A 235 4.80 9.90 -34.23
CA SER A 235 3.53 9.99 -34.94
C SER A 235 3.46 11.24 -35.84
N LYS A 236 3.85 12.41 -35.31
CA LYS A 236 3.95 13.65 -36.09
C LYS A 236 4.96 13.53 -37.23
N MET A 237 6.14 12.94 -36.98
CA MET A 237 7.17 12.75 -38.00
C MET A 237 6.76 11.78 -39.11
N LEU A 238 6.07 10.68 -38.79
CA LEU A 238 5.54 9.74 -39.76
C LEU A 238 4.43 10.37 -40.61
N ARG A 239 3.55 11.19 -40.00
CA ARG A 239 2.53 11.98 -40.71
C ARG A 239 3.14 12.92 -41.74
N MET A 240 4.24 13.61 -41.40
CA MET A 240 4.95 14.50 -42.32
C MET A 240 5.52 13.77 -43.54
N ARG A 241 5.82 12.47 -43.43
CA ARG A 241 6.29 11.63 -44.55
C ARG A 241 5.17 10.86 -45.27
N GLY A 242 3.91 11.11 -44.92
CA GLY A 242 2.76 10.44 -45.54
C GLY A 242 2.59 8.96 -45.17
N ILE A 243 3.22 8.51 -44.08
CA ILE A 243 3.11 7.12 -43.62
C ILE A 243 1.90 6.98 -42.70
N GLN A 244 0.93 6.16 -43.11
CA GLN A 244 -0.20 5.81 -42.25
C GLN A 244 0.26 4.95 -41.08
N HIS A 245 -0.19 5.30 -39.88
CA HIS A 245 0.18 4.61 -38.65
C HIS A 245 -0.92 4.72 -37.60
N GLN A 246 -0.87 3.81 -36.62
CA GLN A 246 -1.76 3.77 -35.47
C GLN A 246 -0.93 3.98 -34.20
N VAL A 247 -1.49 4.65 -33.19
CA VAL A 247 -0.79 4.95 -31.93
C VAL A 247 -1.56 4.32 -30.76
N LEU A 248 -0.85 3.55 -29.93
CA LEU A 248 -1.35 2.89 -28.73
C LEU A 248 -0.75 3.58 -27.51
N ASN A 249 -1.54 4.41 -26.84
CA ASN A 249 -1.12 5.22 -25.68
C ASN A 249 -1.61 4.67 -24.34
N ALA A 250 -1.99 3.38 -24.26
CA ALA A 250 -2.53 2.74 -23.06
C ALA A 250 -3.79 3.42 -22.44
N LYS A 251 -4.53 4.29 -23.17
CA LYS A 251 -5.71 5.02 -22.67
C LYS A 251 -7.03 4.25 -22.80
N GLN A 252 -7.17 3.35 -23.77
CA GLN A 252 -8.45 2.66 -24.08
C GLN A 252 -8.22 1.19 -24.44
N HIS A 253 -8.14 0.32 -23.42
CA HIS A 253 -7.81 -1.11 -23.58
C HIS A 253 -8.64 -1.86 -24.63
N ALA A 254 -9.95 -1.59 -24.72
CA ALA A 254 -10.84 -2.26 -25.67
C ALA A 254 -10.51 -1.89 -27.14
N ARG A 255 -10.27 -0.60 -27.40
CA ARG A 255 -9.90 -0.10 -28.73
C ARG A 255 -8.47 -0.49 -29.09
N GLU A 256 -7.58 -0.56 -28.11
CA GLU A 256 -6.20 -1.01 -28.29
C GLU A 256 -6.13 -2.48 -28.70
N ALA A 257 -6.96 -3.36 -28.14
CA ALA A 257 -6.99 -4.76 -28.55
C ALA A 257 -7.40 -4.92 -30.02
N GLU A 258 -8.35 -4.10 -30.49
CA GLU A 258 -8.79 -4.08 -31.89
C GLU A 258 -7.68 -3.57 -32.83
N VAL A 259 -6.99 -2.49 -32.43
CA VAL A 259 -5.84 -1.94 -33.16
C VAL A 259 -4.70 -2.97 -33.25
N VAL A 260 -4.36 -3.64 -32.14
CA VAL A 260 -3.30 -4.67 -32.10
C VAL A 260 -3.65 -5.90 -32.94
N ALA A 261 -4.93 -6.27 -33.03
CA ALA A 261 -5.37 -7.39 -33.86
C ALA A 261 -5.08 -7.16 -35.36
N HIS A 262 -5.16 -5.91 -35.82
CA HIS A 262 -4.87 -5.52 -37.21
C HIS A 262 -3.39 -5.13 -37.42
N ALA A 263 -2.58 -5.03 -36.36
CA ALA A 263 -1.17 -4.66 -36.45
C ALA A 263 -0.31 -5.67 -37.25
N GLY A 264 -0.82 -6.88 -37.48
CA GLY A 264 -0.16 -7.92 -38.28
C GLY A 264 -0.46 -7.86 -39.78
N GLU A 265 -1.27 -6.91 -40.25
CA GLU A 265 -1.64 -6.77 -41.66
C GLU A 265 -0.49 -6.18 -42.51
N PRO A 266 -0.39 -6.51 -43.82
CA PRO A 266 0.66 -6.01 -44.69
C PRO A 266 0.81 -4.49 -44.65
N SER A 267 2.04 -4.00 -44.64
CA SER A 267 2.37 -2.56 -44.67
C SER A 267 1.76 -1.70 -43.54
N THR A 268 1.31 -2.32 -42.44
CA THR A 268 0.73 -1.61 -41.29
C THR A 268 1.81 -1.16 -40.32
N VAL A 269 1.70 0.08 -39.82
CA VAL A 269 2.60 0.64 -38.79
C VAL A 269 1.82 0.88 -37.51
N THR A 270 2.30 0.32 -36.42
CA THR A 270 1.75 0.53 -35.09
C THR A 270 2.83 1.08 -34.17
N ILE A 271 2.55 2.18 -33.48
CA ILE A 271 3.40 2.76 -32.44
C ILE A 271 2.78 2.40 -31.09
N ALA A 272 3.58 1.84 -30.18
CA ALA A 272 3.14 1.44 -28.86
C ALA A 272 4.01 2.07 -27.77
N THR A 273 3.36 2.80 -26.85
CA THR A 273 4.00 3.30 -25.63
C THR A 273 4.17 2.15 -24.65
N ASN A 274 5.42 1.85 -24.25
CA ASN A 274 5.80 0.79 -23.33
C ASN A 274 5.14 -0.55 -23.65
N MET A 275 4.16 -0.94 -22.82
CA MET A 275 3.45 -2.21 -22.88
C MET A 275 2.01 -2.08 -23.40
N ALA A 276 1.67 -1.00 -24.10
CA ALA A 276 0.34 -0.88 -24.70
C ALA A 276 0.05 -2.09 -25.62
N GLY A 277 -1.17 -2.62 -25.57
CA GLY A 277 -1.51 -3.87 -26.26
C GLY A 277 -0.97 -5.16 -25.61
N ARG A 278 -0.59 -5.15 -24.33
CA ARG A 278 -0.23 -6.38 -23.59
C ARG A 278 -1.42 -7.31 -23.39
N GLY A 279 -1.20 -8.60 -23.63
CA GLY A 279 -2.24 -9.63 -23.55
C GLY A 279 -2.88 -9.99 -24.90
N THR A 280 -2.78 -9.12 -25.91
CA THR A 280 -3.29 -9.40 -27.27
C THR A 280 -2.20 -9.96 -28.17
N ASP A 281 -2.55 -11.01 -28.91
CA ASP A 281 -1.67 -11.68 -29.87
C ASP A 281 -1.74 -11.01 -31.25
N ILE A 282 -0.60 -10.85 -31.92
CA ILE A 282 -0.52 -10.28 -33.27
C ILE A 282 -0.39 -11.43 -34.25
N LYS A 283 -1.48 -11.70 -34.99
CA LYS A 283 -1.51 -12.79 -35.97
C LYS A 283 -1.04 -12.29 -37.33
N LEU A 284 -0.21 -13.10 -37.99
CA LEU A 284 0.34 -12.79 -39.32
C LEU A 284 -0.39 -13.58 -40.39
N THR A 285 -0.66 -12.93 -41.52
CA THR A 285 -1.16 -13.57 -42.74
C THR A 285 -0.02 -14.26 -43.49
N ASP A 286 -0.34 -15.21 -44.37
CA ASP A 286 0.69 -15.97 -45.09
C ASP A 286 1.55 -15.09 -46.01
N SER A 287 0.97 -14.02 -46.57
CA SER A 287 1.72 -13.03 -47.36
C SER A 287 2.75 -12.29 -46.53
N VAL A 288 2.41 -11.93 -45.29
CA VAL A 288 3.33 -11.28 -44.34
C VAL A 288 4.44 -12.23 -43.92
N LYS A 289 4.12 -13.51 -43.68
CA LYS A 289 5.14 -14.52 -43.35
C LYS A 289 6.15 -14.67 -44.49
N ALA A 290 5.67 -14.73 -45.74
CA ALA A 290 6.54 -14.79 -46.92
C ALA A 290 7.41 -13.52 -47.08
N ALA A 291 6.90 -12.35 -46.69
CA ALA A 291 7.64 -11.09 -46.72
C ALA A 291 8.69 -10.94 -45.60
N GLY A 292 8.81 -11.91 -44.68
CA GLY A 292 9.77 -11.87 -43.56
C GLY A 292 9.14 -11.55 -42.20
N GLY A 293 7.81 -11.56 -42.10
CA GLY A 293 7.05 -11.44 -40.86
C GLY A 293 7.10 -10.06 -40.20
N LEU A 294 6.62 -10.00 -38.95
CA LEU A 294 6.54 -8.77 -38.16
C LEU A 294 7.92 -8.24 -37.80
N ALA A 295 8.16 -6.97 -38.11
CA ALA A 295 9.37 -6.26 -37.71
C ALA A 295 9.11 -5.45 -36.42
N ILE A 296 9.96 -5.64 -35.43
CA ILE A 296 9.95 -4.87 -34.17
C ILE A 296 11.05 -3.82 -34.22
N ILE A 297 10.70 -2.57 -33.94
CA ILE A 297 11.66 -1.47 -33.82
C ILE A 297 11.53 -0.87 -32.42
N GLY A 298 12.55 -1.05 -31.58
CA GLY A 298 12.66 -0.31 -30.33
C GLY A 298 13.34 1.03 -30.58
N THR A 299 12.73 2.13 -30.12
CA THR A 299 13.28 3.49 -30.31
C THR A 299 14.25 3.89 -29.20
N GLU A 300 14.34 3.06 -28.16
CA GLU A 300 15.14 3.22 -26.96
C GLU A 300 15.26 1.86 -26.24
N ARG A 301 16.20 1.79 -25.31
CA ARG A 301 16.31 0.70 -24.34
C ARG A 301 15.53 1.06 -23.10
N HIS A 302 14.71 0.13 -22.60
CA HIS A 302 14.04 0.32 -21.32
C HIS A 302 15.01 0.10 -20.16
N ASP A 303 14.63 0.58 -18.97
CA ASP A 303 15.39 0.37 -17.72
C ASP A 303 15.63 -1.11 -17.41
N SER A 304 14.68 -1.97 -17.81
CA SER A 304 14.79 -3.41 -17.65
C SER A 304 14.84 -4.16 -18.99
N ARG A 305 15.80 -5.07 -19.08
CA ARG A 305 15.99 -6.03 -20.17
C ARG A 305 14.75 -6.92 -20.36
N ARG A 306 13.98 -7.12 -19.29
CA ARG A 306 12.73 -7.88 -19.31
C ARG A 306 11.71 -7.23 -20.25
N VAL A 307 11.58 -5.90 -20.22
CA VAL A 307 10.64 -5.15 -21.06
C VAL A 307 11.08 -5.18 -22.52
N ASP A 308 12.38 -5.01 -22.78
CA ASP A 308 12.93 -5.15 -24.13
C ASP A 308 12.68 -6.54 -24.72
N ARG A 309 12.85 -7.60 -23.92
CA ARG A 309 12.54 -8.98 -24.34
C ARG A 309 11.06 -9.20 -24.60
N GLN A 310 10.17 -8.55 -23.85
CA GLN A 310 8.73 -8.58 -24.10
C GLN A 310 8.36 -7.89 -25.40
N LEU A 311 9.01 -6.77 -25.73
CA LEU A 311 8.82 -6.08 -27.01
C LEU A 311 9.30 -6.97 -28.17
N ARG A 312 10.50 -7.56 -28.07
CA ARG A 312 10.99 -8.54 -29.07
C ARG A 312 10.04 -9.72 -29.22
N GLY A 313 9.53 -10.26 -28.11
CA GLY A 313 8.60 -11.38 -28.04
C GLY A 313 7.22 -11.15 -28.67
N ARG A 314 6.95 -9.95 -29.19
CA ARG A 314 5.78 -9.70 -30.05
C ARG A 314 5.95 -10.29 -31.45
N SER A 315 7.18 -10.47 -31.92
CA SER A 315 7.50 -11.12 -33.19
C SER A 315 8.06 -12.53 -32.99
N GLY A 316 7.97 -13.37 -34.04
CA GLY A 316 8.51 -14.73 -34.05
C GLY A 316 7.65 -15.77 -33.30
N ARG A 317 6.34 -15.52 -33.16
CA ARG A 317 5.45 -16.41 -32.41
C ARG A 317 5.20 -17.71 -33.16
N GLN A 318 5.15 -18.84 -32.44
CA GLN A 318 4.94 -20.18 -33.03
C GLN A 318 5.90 -20.50 -34.20
N GLY A 319 7.14 -20.01 -34.15
CA GLY A 319 8.14 -20.22 -35.19
C GLY A 319 7.90 -19.42 -36.48
N ASP A 320 7.02 -18.41 -36.44
CA ASP A 320 6.86 -17.47 -37.54
C ASP A 320 8.17 -16.69 -37.79
N PRO A 321 8.44 -16.27 -39.04
CA PRO A 321 9.55 -15.37 -39.33
C PRO A 321 9.30 -13.99 -38.72
N GLY A 322 10.37 -13.25 -38.50
CA GLY A 322 10.30 -11.91 -37.94
C GLY A 322 11.67 -11.34 -37.66
N SER A 323 11.74 -10.05 -37.38
CA SER A 323 12.98 -9.38 -37.02
C SER A 323 12.78 -8.42 -35.85
N SER A 324 13.82 -8.20 -35.06
CA SER A 324 13.84 -7.14 -34.05
C SER A 324 15.12 -6.32 -34.13
N ILE A 325 15.01 -5.01 -33.97
CA ILE A 325 16.15 -4.08 -33.95
C ILE A 325 15.86 -2.95 -32.95
N PHE A 326 16.91 -2.46 -32.29
CA PHE A 326 16.82 -1.32 -31.39
C PHE A 326 17.72 -0.19 -31.85
N TYR A 327 17.19 1.02 -31.76
CA TYR A 327 17.87 2.27 -32.05
C TYR A 327 18.11 2.98 -30.72
N VAL A 328 19.35 3.35 -30.44
CA VAL A 328 19.76 3.98 -29.17
C VAL A 328 20.54 5.25 -29.50
N SER A 329 20.35 6.30 -28.72
CA SER A 329 21.16 7.52 -28.77
C SER A 329 21.97 7.68 -27.49
N LEU A 330 23.15 8.32 -27.60
CA LEU A 330 23.92 8.75 -26.42
C LEU A 330 23.19 9.78 -25.57
N GLU A 331 22.20 10.48 -26.13
CA GLU A 331 21.34 11.45 -25.44
C GLU A 331 20.13 10.80 -24.74
N ASP A 332 19.90 9.49 -24.89
CA ASP A 332 18.79 8.78 -24.24
C ASP A 332 19.00 8.71 -22.72
N ASP A 333 17.91 8.67 -21.95
CA ASP A 333 17.98 8.80 -20.47
C ASP A 333 18.83 7.71 -19.82
N LEU A 334 18.72 6.47 -20.28
CA LEU A 334 19.57 5.37 -19.82
C LEU A 334 21.07 5.68 -20.02
N MET A 335 21.44 6.31 -21.14
CA MET A 335 22.83 6.65 -21.46
C MET A 335 23.28 7.92 -20.72
N ARG A 336 22.38 8.90 -20.54
CA ARG A 336 22.62 10.13 -19.78
C ARG A 336 22.91 9.82 -18.31
N LEU A 337 22.09 8.97 -17.70
CA LEU A 337 22.16 8.63 -16.28
C LEU A 337 23.34 7.70 -15.96
N PHE A 338 23.72 6.78 -16.85
CA PHE A 338 24.69 5.71 -16.51
C PHE A 338 25.93 5.63 -17.42
N GLY A 339 26.01 6.42 -18.50
CA GLY A 339 27.02 6.24 -19.56
C GLY A 339 27.90 7.45 -19.89
N SER A 340 27.73 8.61 -19.26
CA SER A 340 27.89 9.88 -19.99
C SER A 340 29.29 10.48 -20.10
N GLU A 341 30.30 10.08 -19.30
CA GLU A 341 31.63 10.68 -19.45
C GLU A 341 32.61 9.86 -20.28
N ARG A 342 32.79 8.58 -19.95
CA ARG A 342 33.81 7.75 -20.61
C ARG A 342 33.38 7.31 -22.00
N ILE A 343 32.10 7.02 -22.21
CA ILE A 343 31.60 6.53 -23.50
C ILE A 343 31.57 7.67 -24.51
N THR A 344 31.08 8.85 -24.11
CA THR A 344 31.07 10.05 -24.96
C THR A 344 32.48 10.45 -25.38
N LYS A 345 33.46 10.46 -24.45
CA LYS A 345 34.88 10.72 -24.77
C LYS A 345 35.46 9.70 -25.75
N VAL A 346 35.12 8.42 -25.62
CA VAL A 346 35.58 7.36 -26.54
C VAL A 346 34.94 7.51 -27.92
N VAL A 347 33.64 7.80 -28.00
CA VAL A 347 32.91 7.98 -29.27
C VAL A 347 33.38 9.26 -29.98
N ASP A 348 33.60 10.35 -29.26
CA ASP A 348 34.16 11.58 -29.81
C ASP A 348 35.60 11.37 -30.29
N SER A 349 36.40 10.56 -29.58
CA SER A 349 37.76 10.19 -30.02
C SER A 349 37.79 9.28 -31.25
N MET A 350 36.71 8.53 -31.50
CA MET A 350 36.56 7.69 -32.69
C MET A 350 36.10 8.49 -33.93
N GLY A 351 35.79 9.78 -33.80
CA GLY A 351 35.50 10.66 -34.93
C GLY A 351 34.16 10.39 -35.62
N MET A 352 33.13 9.99 -34.86
CA MET A 352 31.80 9.71 -35.42
C MET A 352 31.17 10.96 -36.02
N GLN A 353 30.76 10.89 -37.29
CA GLN A 353 30.05 11.97 -37.98
C GLN A 353 28.55 11.91 -37.68
N ASP A 354 27.87 13.06 -37.72
CA ASP A 354 26.42 13.14 -37.54
C ASP A 354 25.71 12.29 -38.61
N GLY A 355 24.80 11.42 -38.18
CA GLY A 355 24.07 10.49 -39.04
C GLY A 355 24.68 9.08 -39.24
N GLU A 356 25.92 8.82 -38.80
CA GLU A 356 26.50 7.47 -38.86
C GLU A 356 26.04 6.59 -37.69
N ALA A 357 25.67 5.34 -37.99
CA ALA A 357 25.30 4.35 -36.98
C ALA A 357 26.53 3.54 -36.55
N LEU A 358 26.83 3.53 -35.26
CA LEU A 358 27.85 2.64 -34.69
C LEU A 358 27.25 1.27 -34.40
N GLN A 359 27.86 0.24 -34.98
CA GLN A 359 27.70 -1.16 -34.58
C GLN A 359 29.00 -1.64 -33.93
N ALA A 360 29.11 -1.47 -32.62
CA ALA A 360 30.28 -1.92 -31.88
C ALA A 360 29.87 -2.85 -30.73
N PRO A 361 30.38 -4.10 -30.68
CA PRO A 361 30.11 -5.04 -29.60
C PRO A 361 30.45 -4.49 -28.19
N MET A 362 31.40 -3.55 -28.12
CA MET A 362 31.76 -2.86 -26.87
C MET A 362 30.62 -1.98 -26.35
N LEU A 363 29.92 -1.24 -27.22
CA LEU A 363 28.80 -0.38 -26.82
C LEU A 363 27.60 -1.21 -26.35
N ALA A 364 27.28 -2.31 -27.05
CA ALA A 364 26.20 -3.21 -26.63
C ALA A 364 26.43 -3.77 -25.21
N LYS A 365 27.68 -4.16 -24.88
CA LYS A 365 28.04 -4.60 -23.51
C LYS A 365 27.95 -3.47 -22.49
N ALA A 366 28.25 -2.23 -22.88
CA ALA A 366 28.13 -1.08 -21.98
C ALA A 366 26.66 -0.78 -21.64
N ILE A 367 25.78 -0.81 -22.65
CA ILE A 367 24.33 -0.68 -22.48
C ILE A 367 23.80 -1.79 -21.56
N GLU A 368 24.20 -3.04 -21.78
CA GLU A 368 23.74 -4.16 -20.94
C GLU A 368 24.19 -3.99 -19.47
N ARG A 369 25.40 -3.46 -19.23
CA ARG A 369 25.88 -3.14 -17.88
C ARG A 369 25.08 -2.02 -17.23
N ALA A 370 24.74 -0.98 -18.00
CA ALA A 370 23.88 0.10 -17.52
C ALA A 370 22.51 -0.46 -17.10
N GLN A 371 21.84 -1.23 -17.96
CA GLN A 371 20.54 -1.86 -17.62
C GLN A 371 20.62 -2.76 -16.40
N LYS A 372 21.66 -3.61 -16.28
CA LYS A 372 21.88 -4.44 -15.08
C LYS A 372 21.99 -3.60 -13.81
N LYS A 373 22.68 -2.46 -13.89
CA LYS A 373 22.85 -1.57 -12.74
C LYS A 373 21.52 -0.93 -12.34
N VAL A 374 20.70 -0.51 -13.31
CA VAL A 374 19.35 0.02 -13.05
C VAL A 374 18.45 -1.06 -12.43
N GLU A 375 18.48 -2.28 -12.96
CA GLU A 375 17.74 -3.42 -12.41
C GLU A 375 18.16 -3.75 -10.97
N GLU A 376 19.46 -3.77 -10.67
CA GLU A 376 19.99 -3.96 -9.32
C GLU A 376 19.56 -2.85 -8.35
N ASN A 377 19.59 -1.60 -8.80
CA ASN A 377 19.15 -0.46 -8.00
C ASN A 377 17.65 -0.59 -7.67
N HIS A 378 16.81 -0.86 -8.68
CA HIS A 378 15.38 -1.08 -8.47
C HIS A 378 15.08 -2.29 -7.59
N PHE A 379 15.84 -3.38 -7.74
CA PHE A 379 15.74 -4.54 -6.85
C PHE A 379 16.07 -4.15 -5.40
N GLY A 380 17.13 -3.36 -5.18
CA GLY A 380 17.48 -2.82 -3.87
C GLY A 380 16.35 -1.99 -3.25
N THR A 381 15.74 -1.09 -4.02
CA THR A 381 14.58 -0.30 -3.58
C THR A 381 13.39 -1.19 -3.22
N ARG A 382 13.05 -2.17 -4.06
CA ARG A 382 11.95 -3.11 -3.80
C ARG A 382 12.22 -3.95 -2.56
N LYS A 383 13.44 -4.44 -2.38
CA LYS A 383 13.85 -5.22 -1.21
C LYS A 383 13.69 -4.40 0.07
N ARG A 384 14.21 -3.17 0.10
CA ARG A 384 14.02 -2.26 1.25
C ARG A 384 12.54 -2.06 1.56
N LEU A 385 11.71 -1.82 0.55
CA LEU A 385 10.26 -1.64 0.73
C LEU A 385 9.60 -2.88 1.35
N VAL A 386 10.01 -4.08 0.94
CA VAL A 386 9.55 -5.34 1.56
C VAL A 386 10.03 -5.46 3.00
N ASP A 387 11.29 -5.11 3.28
CA ASP A 387 11.83 -5.17 4.65
C ASP A 387 11.04 -4.27 5.62
N TYR A 388 10.65 -3.06 5.19
CA TYR A 388 9.78 -2.16 5.98
C TYR A 388 8.36 -2.73 6.14
N ASP A 389 7.76 -3.26 5.08
CA ASP A 389 6.40 -3.80 5.14
C ASP A 389 6.32 -5.14 5.89
N ASP A 390 7.40 -5.92 5.97
CA ASP A 390 7.44 -7.17 6.74
C ASP A 390 7.32 -6.93 8.24
N VAL A 391 7.88 -5.82 8.74
CA VAL A 391 7.67 -5.36 10.12
C VAL A 391 6.19 -5.04 10.34
N MET A 392 5.61 -4.22 9.47
CA MET A 392 4.19 -3.88 9.51
C MET A 392 3.28 -5.10 9.37
N ASN A 393 3.65 -6.06 8.54
CA ASN A 393 2.88 -7.27 8.30
C ASN A 393 2.84 -8.16 9.54
N SER A 394 3.95 -8.26 10.27
CA SER A 394 4.02 -9.02 11.53
C SER A 394 3.09 -8.41 12.59
N GLN A 395 3.11 -7.08 12.72
CA GLN A 395 2.19 -6.36 13.62
C GLN A 395 0.72 -6.50 13.18
N ARG A 396 0.48 -6.39 11.87
CA ARG A 396 -0.85 -6.55 11.25
C ARG A 396 -1.43 -7.93 11.53
N GLU A 397 -0.63 -8.99 11.48
CA GLU A 397 -1.08 -10.35 11.77
C GLU A 397 -1.61 -10.48 13.21
N VAL A 398 -0.89 -9.92 14.19
CA VAL A 398 -1.31 -9.90 15.60
C VAL A 398 -2.62 -9.11 15.77
N VAL A 399 -2.68 -7.89 15.24
CA VAL A 399 -3.85 -7.02 15.35
C VAL A 399 -5.05 -7.63 14.64
N TYR A 400 -4.87 -8.15 13.42
CA TYR A 400 -5.97 -8.73 12.63
C TYR A 400 -6.48 -10.04 13.24
N THR A 401 -5.63 -10.78 13.93
CA THR A 401 -6.05 -11.96 14.70
C THR A 401 -6.93 -11.53 15.87
N LYS A 402 -6.49 -10.58 16.71
CA LYS A 402 -7.31 -10.03 17.82
C LYS A 402 -8.62 -9.42 17.30
N ARG A 403 -8.55 -8.64 16.23
CA ARG A 403 -9.71 -8.02 15.56
C ARG A 403 -10.69 -9.06 15.04
N ARG A 404 -10.20 -10.17 14.47
CA ARG A 404 -11.06 -11.28 13.99
C ARG A 404 -11.72 -12.02 15.16
N SER A 405 -11.00 -12.25 16.26
CA SER A 405 -11.58 -12.81 17.50
C SER A 405 -12.71 -11.92 18.01
N ALA A 406 -12.49 -10.61 18.11
CA ALA A 406 -13.54 -9.66 18.47
C ALA A 406 -14.72 -9.70 17.48
N LEU A 407 -14.48 -9.66 16.16
CA LEU A 407 -15.53 -9.70 15.15
C LEU A 407 -16.37 -10.99 15.15
N THR A 408 -15.77 -12.14 15.42
CA THR A 408 -16.47 -13.43 15.45
C THR A 408 -17.13 -13.68 16.81
N GLY A 409 -16.55 -13.14 17.88
CA GLY A 409 -16.92 -13.44 19.26
C GLY A 409 -16.40 -14.80 19.74
N GLU A 410 -15.60 -15.50 18.93
CA GLU A 410 -14.98 -16.75 19.34
C GLU A 410 -13.84 -16.44 20.32
N ARG A 411 -14.04 -16.80 21.59
CA ARG A 411 -13.07 -16.65 22.70
C ARG A 411 -12.83 -15.22 23.22
N ILE A 412 -13.78 -14.30 23.04
CA ILE A 412 -13.66 -12.95 23.60
C ILE A 412 -13.43 -12.96 25.12
N ASP A 413 -14.11 -13.86 25.84
CA ASP A 413 -13.93 -14.08 27.28
C ASP A 413 -12.45 -14.36 27.64
N VAL A 414 -11.75 -15.15 26.82
CA VAL A 414 -10.33 -15.50 27.01
C VAL A 414 -9.42 -14.33 26.65
N ASP A 415 -9.75 -13.60 25.58
CA ASP A 415 -8.98 -12.42 25.18
C ASP A 415 -9.04 -11.35 26.27
N VAL A 416 -10.21 -11.10 26.87
CA VAL A 416 -10.36 -10.16 27.99
C VAL A 416 -9.57 -10.64 29.23
N LEU A 417 -9.59 -11.94 29.54
CA LEU A 417 -8.79 -12.49 30.65
C LEU A 417 -7.29 -12.33 30.42
N ASN A 418 -6.81 -12.51 29.18
CA ASN A 418 -5.43 -12.26 28.82
C ASN A 418 -5.10 -10.77 28.95
N MET A 419 -5.98 -9.87 28.50
CA MET A 419 -5.82 -8.42 28.68
C MET A 419 -5.68 -8.04 30.16
N ILE A 420 -6.50 -8.63 31.05
CA ILE A 420 -6.38 -8.41 32.51
C ILE A 420 -5.01 -8.85 33.01
N THR A 421 -4.57 -10.05 32.63
CA THR A 421 -3.27 -10.61 33.05
C THR A 421 -2.13 -9.68 32.61
N ASP A 422 -2.04 -9.41 31.31
CA ASP A 422 -0.99 -8.57 30.72
C ASP A 422 -0.99 -7.17 31.36
N TRP A 423 -2.17 -6.57 31.52
CA TRP A 423 -2.30 -5.23 32.11
C TRP A 423 -1.91 -5.20 33.58
N CYS A 424 -2.29 -6.20 34.39
CA CYS A 424 -1.90 -6.28 35.80
C CYS A 424 -0.38 -6.41 35.96
N GLU A 425 0.28 -7.23 35.14
CA GLU A 425 1.73 -7.39 35.16
C GLU A 425 2.44 -6.07 34.82
N THR A 426 2.03 -5.42 33.72
CA THR A 426 2.58 -4.12 33.31
C THR A 426 2.31 -3.04 34.37
N PHE A 427 1.08 -2.96 34.89
CA PHE A 427 0.68 -1.95 35.86
C PHE A 427 1.49 -2.07 37.16
N VAL A 428 1.63 -3.29 37.70
CA VAL A 428 2.43 -3.51 38.92
C VAL A 428 3.90 -3.23 38.65
N SER A 429 4.45 -3.66 37.51
CA SER A 429 5.84 -3.39 37.17
C SER A 429 6.16 -1.90 37.08
N GLN A 430 5.22 -1.07 36.60
CA GLN A 430 5.40 0.38 36.46
C GLN A 430 5.18 1.14 37.77
N ASN A 431 4.36 0.62 38.68
CA ASN A 431 3.88 1.36 39.86
C ASN A 431 4.30 0.78 41.22
N LYS A 432 5.07 -0.32 41.25
CA LYS A 432 5.44 -1.01 42.51
C LYS A 432 6.24 -0.13 43.49
N ASP A 433 7.00 0.82 42.95
CA ASP A 433 7.86 1.70 43.75
C ASP A 433 7.06 2.85 44.42
N LEU A 434 5.78 2.99 44.10
CA LEU A 434 4.89 3.96 44.75
C LEU A 434 4.50 3.49 46.16
N GLU A 435 4.26 4.46 47.05
CA GLU A 435 3.58 4.22 48.33
C GLU A 435 2.19 3.59 48.08
N TYR A 436 1.74 2.74 49.00
CA TYR A 436 0.50 1.97 48.84
C TYR A 436 -0.71 2.85 48.48
N GLN A 437 -0.83 4.02 49.12
CA GLN A 437 -1.92 4.94 48.85
C GLN A 437 -1.85 5.54 47.43
N ALA A 438 -0.67 5.92 46.96
CA ALA A 438 -0.46 6.40 45.60
C ALA A 438 -0.71 5.30 44.56
N PHE A 439 -0.32 4.05 44.86
CA PHE A 439 -0.63 2.88 44.03
C PHE A 439 -2.15 2.67 43.91
N CYS A 440 -2.89 2.77 45.03
CA CYS A 440 -4.34 2.63 45.04
C CYS A 440 -5.03 3.76 44.26
N ASP A 441 -4.55 4.99 44.40
CA ASP A 441 -5.06 6.14 43.65
C ASP A 441 -4.86 5.96 42.15
N GLU A 442 -3.68 5.49 41.72
CA GLU A 442 -3.41 5.21 40.31
C GLU A 442 -4.27 4.07 39.77
N LEU A 443 -4.48 2.99 40.56
CA LEU A 443 -5.35 1.89 40.19
C LEU A 443 -6.81 2.36 40.02
N MET A 444 -7.28 3.21 40.93
CA MET A 444 -8.60 3.82 40.85
C MET A 444 -8.74 4.75 39.64
N ARG A 445 -7.71 5.53 39.31
CA ARG A 445 -7.68 6.37 38.10
C ARG A 445 -7.71 5.54 36.82
N ALA A 446 -7.00 4.42 36.78
CA ALA A 446 -6.91 3.58 35.60
C ALA A 446 -8.21 2.80 35.36
N VAL A 447 -8.63 1.95 36.31
CA VAL A 447 -9.70 0.96 36.12
C VAL A 447 -10.87 1.11 37.10
N ALA A 448 -10.83 2.06 38.03
CA ALA A 448 -11.86 2.27 39.06
C ALA A 448 -12.15 1.02 39.92
N VAL A 449 -11.07 0.33 40.30
CA VAL A 449 -11.07 -0.86 41.17
C VAL A 449 -10.17 -0.59 42.38
N THR A 450 -10.56 -1.09 43.54
CA THR A 450 -9.74 -1.13 44.75
C THR A 450 -9.09 -2.51 44.90
N PRO A 451 -7.83 -2.60 45.34
CA PRO A 451 -7.19 -3.90 45.56
C PRO A 451 -7.79 -4.62 46.77
N ASP A 452 -7.80 -5.95 46.75
CA ASP A 452 -8.29 -6.77 47.87
C ASP A 452 -7.26 -6.96 49.01
N PHE A 453 -6.05 -6.43 48.85
CA PHE A 453 -4.96 -6.49 49.85
C PHE A 453 -4.72 -5.14 50.53
N ASP A 454 -4.23 -5.20 51.78
CA ASP A 454 -3.89 -4.03 52.60
C ASP A 454 -2.42 -3.58 52.42
N GLU A 455 -2.06 -2.46 53.03
CA GLU A 455 -0.71 -1.88 52.99
C GLU A 455 0.37 -2.89 53.46
N ALA A 456 0.08 -3.64 54.53
CA ALA A 456 0.98 -4.66 55.05
C ALA A 456 1.18 -5.83 54.08
N GLY A 457 0.15 -6.17 53.29
CA GLY A 457 0.23 -7.12 52.19
C GLY A 457 1.07 -6.58 51.02
N TYR A 458 0.86 -5.32 50.64
CA TYR A 458 1.58 -4.67 49.53
C TYR A 458 3.10 -4.56 49.76
N GLU A 459 3.53 -4.34 51.00
CA GLU A 459 4.97 -4.28 51.34
C GLU A 459 5.64 -5.66 51.35
N LYS A 460 4.91 -6.71 51.73
CA LYS A 460 5.47 -8.06 51.89
C LYS A 460 5.46 -8.89 50.62
N MET A 461 4.49 -8.66 49.74
CA MET A 461 4.29 -9.46 48.54
C MET A 461 5.27 -9.08 47.42
N ARG A 462 5.71 -10.07 46.66
CA ARG A 462 6.51 -9.85 45.45
C ARG A 462 5.63 -9.29 44.32
N PRO A 463 6.19 -8.57 43.33
CA PRO A 463 5.43 -8.00 42.22
C PRO A 463 4.50 -9.01 41.51
N ILE A 464 4.97 -10.25 41.31
CA ILE A 464 4.18 -11.32 40.70
C ILE A 464 2.96 -11.72 41.56
N GLU A 465 3.12 -11.74 42.88
CA GLU A 465 2.04 -12.08 43.81
C GLU A 465 0.99 -10.97 43.88
N ILE A 466 1.45 -9.71 43.84
CA ILE A 466 0.59 -8.52 43.75
C ILE A 466 -0.20 -8.56 42.44
N ALA A 467 0.45 -8.84 41.31
CA ALA A 467 -0.20 -8.93 40.00
C ALA A 467 -1.28 -10.02 39.96
N HIS A 468 -1.02 -11.20 40.54
CA HIS A 468 -2.00 -12.28 40.63
C HIS A 468 -3.20 -11.92 41.53
N SER A 469 -2.95 -11.32 42.69
CA SER A 469 -4.04 -10.87 43.58
C SER A 469 -4.88 -9.76 42.93
N LEU A 470 -4.23 -8.86 42.20
CA LEU A 470 -4.89 -7.81 41.43
C LEU A 470 -5.74 -8.40 40.29
N GLN A 471 -5.22 -9.40 39.59
CA GLN A 471 -5.95 -10.13 38.55
C GLN A 471 -7.25 -10.74 39.10
N GLU A 472 -7.21 -11.42 40.24
CA GLU A 472 -8.40 -11.95 40.91
C GLU A 472 -9.39 -10.83 41.28
N SER A 473 -8.89 -9.73 41.85
CA SER A 473 -9.70 -8.56 42.23
C SER A 473 -10.45 -7.96 41.03
N LEU A 474 -9.75 -7.83 39.88
CA LEU A 474 -10.32 -7.32 38.64
C LEU A 474 -11.36 -8.29 38.06
N GLN A 475 -11.06 -9.59 38.01
CA GLN A 475 -12.01 -10.60 37.52
C GLN A 475 -13.29 -10.63 38.35
N ASN A 476 -13.17 -10.61 39.68
CA ASN A 476 -14.32 -10.58 40.58
C ASN A 476 -15.16 -9.31 40.39
N THR A 477 -14.50 -8.16 40.21
CA THR A 477 -15.19 -6.89 39.97
C THR A 477 -15.90 -6.87 38.63
N LEU A 478 -15.26 -7.34 37.56
CA LEU A 478 -15.84 -7.45 36.24
C LEU A 478 -17.07 -8.37 36.26
N GLN A 479 -16.96 -9.53 36.89
CA GLN A 479 -18.06 -10.49 37.02
C GLN A 479 -19.26 -9.86 37.74
N ARG A 480 -19.03 -9.22 38.90
CA ARG A 480 -20.08 -8.53 39.66
C ARG A 480 -20.78 -7.43 38.85
N ARG A 481 -20.03 -6.65 38.07
CA ARG A 481 -20.62 -5.59 37.22
C ARG A 481 -21.39 -6.17 36.05
N SER A 482 -20.89 -7.22 35.42
CA SER A 482 -21.60 -7.98 34.38
C SER A 482 -22.91 -8.53 34.90
N ASP A 483 -22.93 -9.14 36.08
CA ASP A 483 -24.15 -9.67 36.71
C ASP A 483 -25.17 -8.54 36.99
N THR A 484 -24.72 -7.41 37.52
CA THR A 484 -25.57 -6.21 37.74
C THR A 484 -26.17 -5.69 36.43
N MET A 485 -25.38 -5.64 35.35
CA MET A 485 -25.85 -5.20 34.04
C MET A 485 -26.89 -6.16 33.45
N VAL A 486 -26.71 -7.47 33.63
CA VAL A 486 -27.68 -8.49 33.22
C VAL A 486 -28.98 -8.35 34.02
N GLU A 487 -28.91 -8.15 35.34
CA GLU A 487 -30.09 -7.96 36.18
C GLU A 487 -30.94 -6.75 35.77
N LEU A 488 -30.29 -5.63 35.46
CA LEU A 488 -30.97 -4.40 35.03
C LEU A 488 -31.56 -4.51 33.62
N SER A 489 -30.90 -5.25 32.72
CA SER A 489 -31.33 -5.38 31.32
C SER A 489 -32.33 -6.52 31.08
N TRP A 490 -32.36 -7.53 31.95
CA TRP A 490 -33.21 -8.71 31.78
C TRP A 490 -34.71 -8.43 31.67
N PRO A 491 -35.32 -7.55 32.50
CA PRO A 491 -36.73 -7.20 32.37
C PRO A 491 -37.07 -6.60 30.99
N ILE A 492 -36.14 -5.80 30.44
CA ILE A 492 -36.29 -5.13 29.14
C ILE A 492 -36.24 -6.18 28.02
N ILE A 493 -35.25 -7.08 28.03
CA ILE A 493 -35.13 -8.15 27.02
C ILE A 493 -36.35 -9.05 27.03
N LYS A 494 -36.78 -9.50 28.22
CA LYS A 494 -37.92 -10.40 28.37
C LYS A 494 -39.19 -9.75 27.81
N HIS A 495 -39.45 -8.50 28.17
CA HIS A 495 -40.62 -7.76 27.68
C HIS A 495 -40.60 -7.59 26.14
N VAL A 496 -39.44 -7.23 25.57
CA VAL A 496 -39.28 -7.03 24.12
C VAL A 496 -39.41 -8.34 23.35
N TYR A 497 -38.86 -9.44 23.87
CA TYR A 497 -39.00 -10.76 23.25
C TYR A 497 -40.45 -11.25 23.28
N ASP A 498 -41.11 -11.16 24.43
CA ASP A 498 -42.48 -11.65 24.59
C ASP A 498 -43.48 -10.82 23.75
N THR A 499 -43.26 -9.51 23.61
CA THR A 499 -44.20 -8.59 22.94
C THR A 499 -43.89 -8.41 21.45
N LYS A 500 -42.62 -8.39 21.06
CA LYS A 500 -42.17 -7.89 19.74
C LYS A 500 -41.20 -8.82 18.98
N ARG A 501 -41.06 -10.09 19.36
CA ARG A 501 -40.19 -11.09 18.66
C ARG A 501 -40.40 -11.23 17.14
N MET A 502 -41.58 -10.87 16.61
CA MET A 502 -41.87 -10.97 15.17
C MET A 502 -41.35 -9.76 14.38
N PHE A 503 -41.06 -8.64 15.04
CA PHE A 503 -40.69 -7.38 14.39
C PHE A 503 -39.19 -7.10 14.49
N TYR A 504 -38.50 -7.58 15.53
CA TYR A 504 -37.09 -7.25 15.79
C TYR A 504 -36.21 -8.49 15.86
N GLN A 505 -35.14 -8.51 15.08
CA GLN A 505 -34.06 -9.50 15.19
C GLN A 505 -32.96 -9.02 16.17
N ASN A 506 -32.63 -7.73 16.14
CA ASN A 506 -31.60 -7.12 16.99
C ASN A 506 -32.18 -5.99 17.83
N ILE A 507 -31.69 -5.86 19.07
CA ILE A 507 -31.96 -4.72 19.96
C ILE A 507 -30.74 -3.81 20.04
N ALA A 508 -30.98 -2.50 20.09
CA ALA A 508 -29.94 -1.50 20.28
C ALA A 508 -29.91 -1.07 21.76
N LEU A 509 -28.82 -1.36 22.47
CA LEU A 509 -28.63 -0.99 23.88
C LEU A 509 -27.59 0.14 24.01
N PRO A 510 -27.93 1.28 24.64
CA PRO A 510 -26.96 2.33 24.94
C PRO A 510 -26.14 1.96 26.20
N ILE A 511 -24.84 1.76 26.02
CA ILE A 511 -23.89 1.44 27.09
C ILE A 511 -22.93 2.62 27.25
N SER A 512 -22.69 3.04 28.49
CA SER A 512 -21.79 4.15 28.80
C SER A 512 -20.79 3.78 29.87
N ASP A 513 -19.61 4.38 29.82
CA ASP A 513 -18.60 4.40 30.90
C ASP A 513 -18.65 5.71 31.71
N GLY A 514 -19.65 6.57 31.45
CA GLY A 514 -19.79 7.91 32.02
C GLY A 514 -19.19 9.03 31.18
N LYS A 515 -18.32 8.71 30.19
CA LYS A 515 -17.72 9.70 29.26
C LYS A 515 -18.24 9.51 27.84
N LYS A 516 -18.22 8.27 27.35
CA LYS A 516 -18.64 7.87 26.01
C LYS A 516 -19.93 7.07 26.13
N VAL A 517 -20.83 7.22 25.15
CA VAL A 517 -22.07 6.43 25.04
C VAL A 517 -22.03 5.69 23.71
N TYR A 518 -22.14 4.37 23.77
CA TYR A 518 -22.11 3.51 22.60
C TYR A 518 -23.42 2.75 22.47
N THR A 519 -23.99 2.80 21.27
CA THR A 519 -25.12 1.93 20.91
C THR A 519 -24.58 0.58 20.45
N ILE A 520 -24.96 -0.48 21.16
CA ILE A 520 -24.52 -1.85 20.95
C ILE A 520 -25.69 -2.67 20.40
N LEU A 521 -25.45 -3.40 19.31
CA LEU A 521 -26.44 -4.28 18.71
C LEU A 521 -26.32 -5.67 19.32
N VAL A 522 -27.44 -6.20 19.82
CA VAL A 522 -27.50 -7.52 20.44
C VAL A 522 -28.59 -8.35 19.76
N ASP A 523 -28.29 -9.60 19.43
CA ASP A 523 -29.26 -10.55 18.91
C ASP A 523 -30.30 -10.88 19.99
N LEU A 524 -31.56 -10.57 19.73
CA LEU A 524 -32.64 -10.67 20.72
C LEU A 524 -32.91 -12.13 21.12
N ARG A 525 -32.79 -13.07 20.17
CA ARG A 525 -33.03 -14.50 20.44
C ARG A 525 -31.94 -15.05 21.34
N LYS A 526 -30.68 -14.80 21.00
CA LYS A 526 -29.53 -15.24 21.79
C LYS A 526 -29.53 -14.60 23.18
N ALA A 527 -29.89 -13.32 23.29
CA ALA A 527 -30.02 -12.64 24.56
C ALA A 527 -31.09 -13.28 25.46
N TYR A 528 -32.24 -13.68 24.90
CA TYR A 528 -33.29 -14.35 25.66
C TYR A 528 -32.87 -15.77 26.11
N GLU A 529 -32.32 -16.57 25.20
CA GLU A 529 -31.88 -17.96 25.48
C GLU A 529 -30.72 -18.02 26.48
N SER A 530 -29.87 -17.00 26.52
CA SER A 530 -28.71 -16.91 27.41
C SER A 530 -28.98 -16.20 28.73
N HIS A 531 -30.25 -15.85 29.03
CA HIS A 531 -30.62 -15.05 30.20
C HIS A 531 -29.86 -13.72 30.33
N GLY A 532 -29.63 -13.03 29.20
CA GLY A 532 -28.96 -11.73 29.16
C GLY A 532 -27.42 -11.77 29.05
N LYS A 533 -26.78 -12.95 29.16
CA LYS A 533 -25.31 -13.08 29.04
C LYS A 533 -24.77 -12.64 27.68
N GLU A 534 -25.56 -12.77 26.61
CA GLU A 534 -25.17 -12.29 25.28
C GLU A 534 -24.92 -10.78 25.24
N ILE A 535 -25.55 -9.99 26.12
CA ILE A 535 -25.29 -8.55 26.20
C ILE A 535 -23.83 -8.30 26.54
N ILE A 536 -23.31 -8.99 27.55
CA ILE A 536 -21.92 -8.80 28.01
C ILE A 536 -20.95 -9.13 26.88
N ARG A 537 -21.16 -10.26 26.20
CA ARG A 537 -20.36 -10.63 25.03
C ARG A 537 -20.44 -9.60 23.90
N ALA A 538 -21.62 -9.06 23.63
CA ALA A 538 -21.80 -8.02 22.61
C ALA A 538 -21.11 -6.71 23.01
N VAL A 539 -21.11 -6.37 24.30
CA VAL A 539 -20.35 -5.24 24.87
C VAL A 539 -18.87 -5.45 24.66
N GLU A 540 -18.31 -6.54 25.18
CA GLU A 540 -16.89 -6.88 25.08
C GLU A 540 -16.40 -6.87 23.63
N LYS A 541 -17.16 -7.50 22.72
CA LYS A 541 -16.89 -7.51 21.29
C LYS A 541 -16.84 -6.11 20.69
N THR A 542 -17.89 -5.31 20.92
CA THR A 542 -18.06 -4.01 20.25
C THR A 542 -17.03 -3.01 20.75
N ILE A 543 -16.76 -3.00 22.05
CA ILE A 543 -15.79 -2.11 22.67
C ILE A 543 -14.37 -2.50 22.25
N THR A 544 -14.01 -3.78 22.38
CA THR A 544 -12.69 -4.27 21.96
C THR A 544 -12.42 -3.95 20.50
N LEU A 545 -13.38 -4.21 19.60
CA LEU A 545 -13.23 -3.92 18.18
C LEU A 545 -13.02 -2.41 17.91
N ARG A 546 -13.78 -1.54 18.56
CA ARG A 546 -13.67 -0.10 18.35
C ARG A 546 -12.35 0.47 18.86
N VAL A 547 -11.92 0.05 20.05
CA VAL A 547 -10.64 0.49 20.63
C VAL A 547 -9.48 0.00 19.77
N ILE A 548 -9.50 -1.27 19.32
CA ILE A 548 -8.51 -1.78 18.36
C ILE A 548 -8.49 -0.94 17.08
N ASP A 549 -9.66 -0.66 16.48
CA ASP A 549 -9.73 0.11 15.23
C ASP A 549 -9.26 1.56 15.42
N GLU A 550 -9.51 2.20 16.55
CA GLU A 550 -9.04 3.56 16.88
C GLU A 550 -7.52 3.61 16.96
N TYR A 551 -6.94 2.82 17.88
CA TYR A 551 -5.49 2.77 18.08
C TYR A 551 -4.72 2.24 16.87
N TRP A 552 -5.29 1.29 16.11
CA TRP A 552 -4.63 0.80 14.90
C TRP A 552 -4.53 1.86 13.81
N LYS A 553 -5.54 2.73 13.66
CA LYS A 553 -5.46 3.85 12.70
C LYS A 553 -4.39 4.86 13.10
N ASP A 554 -4.28 5.16 14.38
CA ASP A 554 -3.28 6.09 14.89
C ASP A 554 -1.88 5.47 14.78
N HIS A 555 -1.72 4.20 15.11
CA HIS A 555 -0.48 3.45 14.89
C HIS A 555 -0.06 3.45 13.42
N LEU A 556 -0.97 3.24 12.47
CA LEU A 556 -0.64 3.30 11.04
C LEU A 556 -0.10 4.67 10.63
N ARG A 557 -0.59 5.76 11.25
CA ARG A 557 -0.06 7.11 11.04
C ARG A 557 1.32 7.25 11.65
N ASP A 558 1.50 6.87 12.90
CA ASP A 558 2.79 6.95 13.59
C ASP A 558 3.87 6.13 12.87
N MET A 559 3.48 5.00 12.28
CA MET A 559 4.36 4.15 11.46
C MET A 559 4.74 4.80 10.12
N ASP A 560 3.81 5.51 9.48
CA ASP A 560 4.09 6.29 8.27
C ASP A 560 5.05 7.46 8.57
N ASP A 561 4.89 8.13 9.72
CA ASP A 561 5.74 9.22 10.20
C ASP A 561 7.13 8.70 10.61
N LEU A 562 7.20 7.59 11.34
CA LEU A 562 8.45 6.93 11.73
C LEU A 562 9.27 6.50 10.51
N LYS A 563 8.60 5.96 9.48
CA LYS A 563 9.28 5.55 8.24
C LYS A 563 10.00 6.73 7.55
N GLN A 564 9.47 7.95 7.70
CA GLN A 564 10.08 9.18 7.18
C GLN A 564 11.22 9.63 8.09
N SER A 565 10.99 9.74 9.40
CA SER A 565 11.99 10.24 10.36
C SER A 565 13.26 9.40 10.36
N VAL A 566 13.13 8.09 10.21
CA VAL A 566 14.26 7.15 10.23
C VAL A 566 15.17 7.29 9.00
N GLN A 567 14.73 7.94 7.91
CA GLN A 567 15.64 8.30 6.82
C GLN A 567 16.74 9.27 7.30
N ASN A 568 16.44 10.12 8.28
CA ASN A 568 17.41 11.04 8.87
C ASN A 568 18.45 10.32 9.76
N ALA A 569 18.15 9.12 10.25
CA ALA A 569 19.12 8.31 11.00
C ALA A 569 20.35 7.92 10.15
N ALA A 570 20.24 7.99 8.81
CA ALA A 570 21.37 7.81 7.91
C ALA A 570 22.47 8.87 8.13
N TYR A 571 22.10 10.10 8.55
CA TYR A 571 23.06 11.15 8.90
C TYR A 571 23.88 10.80 10.16
N GLU A 572 23.32 9.98 11.06
CA GLU A 572 24.00 9.48 12.27
C GLU A 572 24.86 8.24 12.00
N GLN A 573 25.00 7.80 10.74
CA GLN A 573 25.71 6.56 10.35
C GLN A 573 25.13 5.28 10.98
N LYS A 574 23.87 5.30 11.41
CA LYS A 574 23.12 4.11 11.84
C LYS A 574 22.36 3.52 10.65
N ASP A 575 22.04 2.24 10.71
CA ASP A 575 21.21 1.60 9.69
C ASP A 575 19.72 1.96 9.90
N PRO A 576 19.07 2.68 8.96
CA PRO A 576 17.67 3.08 9.08
C PRO A 576 16.73 1.90 9.32
N ILE A 577 16.95 0.73 8.69
CA ILE A 577 16.00 -0.38 8.87
C ILE A 577 16.04 -0.95 10.29
N LEU A 578 17.21 -0.90 10.95
CA LEU A 578 17.37 -1.40 12.30
C LEU A 578 16.70 -0.46 13.30
N VAL A 579 16.93 0.86 13.15
CA VAL A 579 16.26 1.89 13.97
C VAL A 579 14.75 1.78 13.83
N TYR A 580 14.25 1.68 12.59
CA TYR A 580 12.83 1.48 12.32
C TYR A 580 12.27 0.24 13.01
N LYS A 581 12.99 -0.90 12.98
CA LYS A 581 12.54 -2.14 13.63
C LYS A 581 12.41 -2.00 15.14
N THR A 582 13.36 -1.33 15.80
CA THR A 582 13.32 -1.13 17.24
C THR A 582 12.21 -0.15 17.62
N GLU A 583 12.20 1.04 17.03
CA GLU A 583 11.22 2.08 17.37
C GLU A 583 9.79 1.66 17.03
N SER A 584 9.58 0.98 15.89
CA SER A 584 8.26 0.45 15.52
C SER A 584 7.76 -0.64 16.47
N PHE A 585 8.67 -1.42 17.06
CA PHE A 585 8.31 -2.44 18.04
C PHE A 585 7.89 -1.79 19.36
N ASP A 586 8.62 -0.77 19.82
CA ASP A 586 8.28 -0.03 21.04
C ASP A 586 6.95 0.74 20.91
N LEU A 587 6.71 1.37 19.76
CA LEU A 587 5.41 1.97 19.42
C LEU A 587 4.30 0.92 19.46
N PHE A 588 4.55 -0.26 18.87
CA PHE A 588 3.56 -1.33 18.82
C PHE A 588 3.23 -1.91 20.20
N ILE A 589 4.23 -2.10 21.07
CA ILE A 589 4.00 -2.49 22.47
C ILE A 589 3.12 -1.46 23.17
N THR A 590 3.47 -0.18 23.06
CA THR A 590 2.73 0.93 23.66
C THR A 590 1.27 0.93 23.20
N VAL A 591 1.03 0.67 21.91
CA VAL A 591 -0.32 0.54 21.36
C VAL A 591 -1.08 -0.64 21.96
N LEU A 592 -0.45 -1.82 22.10
CA LEU A 592 -1.09 -2.98 22.72
C LEU A 592 -1.43 -2.73 24.19
N GLU A 593 -0.52 -2.11 24.94
CA GLU A 593 -0.74 -1.74 26.35
C GLU A 593 -1.90 -0.75 26.50
N ASN A 594 -1.95 0.27 25.64
CA ASN A 594 -3.03 1.25 25.62
C ASN A 594 -4.38 0.63 25.22
N ILE A 595 -4.39 -0.28 24.25
CA ILE A 595 -5.61 -1.04 23.88
C ILE A 595 -6.10 -1.82 25.10
N ASN A 596 -5.22 -2.57 25.78
CA ASN A 596 -5.60 -3.34 26.95
C ASN A 596 -6.15 -2.43 28.05
N LYS A 597 -5.45 -1.33 28.36
CA LYS A 597 -5.85 -0.34 29.36
C LYS A 597 -7.23 0.25 29.07
N ASP A 598 -7.46 0.73 27.85
CA ASP A 598 -8.71 1.43 27.50
C ASP A 598 -9.90 0.48 27.38
N VAL A 599 -9.70 -0.74 26.86
CA VAL A 599 -10.73 -1.79 26.87
C VAL A 599 -11.13 -2.12 28.31
N LEU A 600 -10.16 -2.39 29.18
CA LEU A 600 -10.44 -2.73 30.58
C LEU A 600 -11.07 -1.57 31.33
N ALA A 601 -10.55 -0.35 31.17
CA ALA A 601 -11.11 0.85 31.80
C ALA A 601 -12.57 1.07 31.40
N PHE A 602 -12.92 0.84 30.12
CA PHE A 602 -14.30 0.93 29.67
C PHE A 602 -15.16 -0.19 30.25
N LEU A 603 -14.74 -1.46 30.13
CA LEU A 603 -15.50 -2.60 30.63
C LEU A 603 -15.74 -2.52 32.14
N MET A 604 -14.73 -2.10 32.90
CA MET A 604 -14.84 -1.89 34.33
C MET A 604 -15.79 -0.75 34.66
N ARG A 605 -15.96 0.27 33.83
CA ARG A 605 -16.87 1.41 34.10
C ARG A 605 -18.23 1.27 33.43
N ALA A 606 -18.44 0.26 32.60
CA ALA A 606 -19.62 0.12 31.77
C ALA A 606 -20.90 -0.03 32.59
N PHE A 607 -21.92 0.76 32.25
CA PHE A 607 -23.27 0.65 32.77
C PHE A 607 -24.30 0.92 31.67
N LEU A 608 -25.52 0.42 31.87
CA LEU A 608 -26.64 0.66 30.97
C LEU A 608 -27.12 2.11 31.12
N PHE A 609 -27.00 2.91 30.06
CA PHE A 609 -27.43 4.31 30.09
C PHE A 609 -28.93 4.43 29.80
N LEU A 610 -29.72 4.41 30.86
CA LEU A 610 -31.16 4.66 30.79
C LEU A 610 -31.41 6.17 30.85
N ARG A 611 -31.88 6.79 29.76
CA ARG A 611 -32.41 8.17 29.82
C ARG A 611 -33.63 8.15 30.76
N GLN A 612 -33.48 8.75 31.94
CA GLN A 612 -34.58 9.00 32.87
C GLN A 612 -35.64 9.85 32.15
N GLU A 613 -36.68 9.19 31.61
CA GLU A 613 -38.06 9.66 31.36
C GLU A 613 -38.82 8.96 30.20
N GLN A 614 -38.34 7.87 29.58
CA GLN A 614 -39.12 7.23 28.50
C GLN A 614 -39.35 5.73 28.66
N ASP A 615 -40.63 5.36 28.52
CA ASP A 615 -41.24 4.13 28.03
C ASP A 615 -40.26 2.96 27.76
N PRO A 616 -40.49 1.73 28.28
CA PRO A 616 -39.72 0.53 27.92
C PRO A 616 -39.52 0.36 26.40
N ASP A 617 -40.45 0.90 25.60
CA ASP A 617 -40.42 0.93 24.14
C ASP A 617 -39.40 1.90 23.51
N ALA A 618 -38.94 2.93 24.24
CA ALA A 618 -37.95 3.89 23.75
C ALA A 618 -36.49 3.41 23.94
N VAL A 619 -36.26 2.52 24.91
CA VAL A 619 -34.92 1.98 25.22
C VAL A 619 -34.51 0.90 24.21
N ALA A 620 -35.48 0.14 23.68
CA ALA A 620 -35.27 -0.90 22.68
C ALA A 620 -35.75 -0.44 21.30
N THR A 621 -34.99 0.46 20.66
CA THR A 621 -35.22 0.82 19.26
C THR A 621 -34.78 -0.31 18.33
N GLU A 622 -35.44 -0.45 17.18
CA GLU A 622 -35.05 -1.40 16.12
C GLU A 622 -33.57 -1.19 15.76
N GLY A 623 -32.72 -2.16 16.09
CA GLY A 623 -31.30 -2.12 15.78
C GLY A 623 -31.08 -2.43 14.30
N ARG A 624 -31.12 -1.41 13.43
CA ARG A 624 -30.70 -1.57 12.04
C ARG A 624 -29.18 -1.54 11.95
N GLU A 625 -28.60 -2.51 11.26
CA GLU A 625 -27.20 -2.41 10.81
C GLU A 625 -27.07 -1.18 9.94
N ARG A 626 -26.48 -0.10 10.48
CA ARG A 626 -26.03 1.00 9.67
C ARG A 626 -24.79 0.52 8.93
N HIS A 627 -24.93 0.21 7.65
CA HIS A 627 -23.76 0.03 6.80
C HIS A 627 -22.92 1.30 6.89
N THR A 628 -21.63 1.14 7.23
CA THR A 628 -20.67 2.21 7.16
C THR A 628 -20.69 2.78 5.75
N ASP A 629 -20.91 4.08 5.62
CA ASP A 629 -20.89 4.73 4.32
C ASP A 629 -19.45 4.76 3.79
N LEU A 630 -19.14 3.82 2.91
CA LEU A 630 -17.83 3.69 2.27
C LEU A 630 -17.67 4.63 1.07
N SER A 631 -18.67 5.47 0.74
CA SER A 631 -18.65 6.34 -0.45
C SER A 631 -17.47 7.31 -0.50
N ARG A 632 -16.90 7.65 0.67
CA ARG A 632 -15.73 8.53 0.80
C ARG A 632 -14.40 7.77 0.88
N MET A 633 -14.40 6.45 0.96
CA MET A 633 -13.16 5.67 0.93
C MET A 633 -12.68 5.55 -0.52
N GLN A 634 -11.47 6.04 -0.77
CA GLN A 634 -10.83 5.92 -2.08
C GLN A 634 -9.66 4.96 -1.97
N SER A 635 -9.67 3.91 -2.78
CA SER A 635 -8.52 3.02 -2.90
C SER A 635 -7.45 3.69 -3.75
N SER A 636 -6.19 3.64 -3.32
CA SER A 636 -5.06 4.14 -4.09
C SER A 636 -4.79 3.35 -5.38
N ARG A 637 -5.49 2.23 -5.68
CA ARG A 637 -5.34 1.50 -6.94
C ARG A 637 -6.68 1.01 -7.52
N PRO A 638 -7.44 1.86 -8.23
CA PRO A 638 -8.62 1.40 -8.97
C PRO A 638 -8.28 0.59 -10.24
N ASP A 639 -7.08 0.78 -10.81
CA ASP A 639 -6.89 0.56 -12.26
C ASP A 639 -6.10 -0.68 -12.71
N LEU A 640 -5.89 -1.69 -11.85
CA LEU A 640 -5.02 -2.83 -12.18
C LEU A 640 -5.65 -4.24 -12.17
N LEU A 641 -6.99 -4.37 -12.23
CA LEU A 641 -7.63 -5.67 -12.39
C LEU A 641 -8.72 -5.69 -13.48
N THR A 642 -8.30 -6.22 -14.63
CA THR A 642 -8.98 -7.18 -15.52
C THR A 642 -10.26 -6.82 -16.28
N ASN A 643 -10.17 -7.06 -17.59
CA ASN A 643 -11.21 -7.61 -18.46
C ASN A 643 -12.23 -8.45 -17.68
N SER A 644 -13.34 -7.83 -17.34
CA SER A 644 -14.64 -8.46 -17.48
C SER A 644 -15.49 -7.47 -18.23
N SER A 645 -15.92 -7.86 -19.41
CA SER A 645 -17.17 -7.37 -19.95
C SER A 645 -18.17 -7.23 -18.81
N GLU A 646 -18.98 -6.17 -18.81
CA GLU A 646 -20.20 -6.09 -18.02
C GLU A 646 -21.13 -7.26 -18.37
N GLN A 647 -20.83 -8.45 -17.86
CA GLN A 647 -21.84 -9.43 -17.58
C GLN A 647 -22.45 -8.97 -16.28
N LYS A 648 -23.63 -8.35 -16.40
CA LYS A 648 -24.64 -8.28 -15.34
C LYS A 648 -24.50 -9.54 -14.49
N SER A 649 -24.29 -9.37 -13.19
CA SER A 649 -24.23 -10.48 -12.25
C SER A 649 -25.49 -11.31 -12.43
N ASN A 650 -25.35 -12.46 -13.10
CA ASN A 650 -26.30 -13.53 -12.90
C ASN A 650 -26.07 -13.97 -11.46
N THR A 651 -27.06 -13.71 -10.62
CA THR A 651 -27.22 -14.31 -9.29
C THR A 651 -26.72 -15.76 -9.33
N PRO A 652 -26.01 -16.23 -8.28
CA PRO A 652 -25.57 -17.62 -8.27
C PRO A 652 -26.79 -18.51 -8.43
N VAL A 653 -26.87 -19.20 -9.58
CA VAL A 653 -27.87 -20.23 -9.80
C VAL A 653 -27.63 -21.26 -8.71
N HIS A 654 -28.58 -21.35 -7.79
CA HIS A 654 -28.58 -22.34 -6.73
C HIS A 654 -28.62 -23.71 -7.42
N VAL A 655 -27.46 -24.35 -7.57
CA VAL A 655 -27.40 -25.72 -8.07
C VAL A 655 -27.96 -26.58 -6.95
N GLU A 656 -29.25 -26.88 -7.03
CA GLU A 656 -29.89 -27.84 -6.14
C GLU A 656 -29.05 -29.12 -6.12
N LYS A 657 -28.76 -29.62 -4.92
CA LYS A 657 -27.99 -30.85 -4.67
C LYS A 657 -28.63 -31.98 -5.48
N LYS A 658 -27.97 -32.42 -6.57
CA LYS A 658 -28.43 -33.59 -7.36
C LYS A 658 -28.44 -34.82 -6.46
N VAL A 659 -29.59 -35.43 -6.29
CA VAL A 659 -29.78 -36.66 -5.48
C VAL A 659 -28.99 -37.81 -6.12
N GLY A 660 -28.10 -38.44 -5.35
CA GLY A 660 -27.29 -39.56 -5.81
C GLY A 660 -28.13 -40.81 -6.06
N ARG A 661 -27.70 -41.68 -6.98
CA ARG A 661 -28.43 -42.90 -7.40
C ARG A 661 -28.87 -43.82 -6.24
N ASN A 662 -28.12 -43.82 -5.13
CA ASN A 662 -28.39 -44.65 -3.96
C ASN A 662 -29.02 -43.89 -2.77
N ASP A 663 -29.22 -42.58 -2.90
CA ASP A 663 -29.83 -41.75 -1.84
C ASP A 663 -31.34 -42.00 -1.74
N PRO A 664 -31.97 -41.72 -0.59
CA PRO A 664 -33.42 -41.76 -0.45
C PRO A 664 -34.08 -40.85 -1.50
N CYS A 665 -35.09 -41.37 -2.19
CA CYS A 665 -35.78 -40.60 -3.21
C CYS A 665 -36.52 -39.40 -2.56
N PRO A 666 -36.37 -38.17 -3.10
CA PRO A 666 -36.94 -36.96 -2.51
C PRO A 666 -38.47 -36.92 -2.50
N CYS A 667 -39.15 -37.87 -3.16
CA CYS A 667 -40.61 -38.02 -3.08
C CYS A 667 -41.11 -38.60 -1.74
N GLY A 668 -40.22 -38.91 -0.80
CA GLY A 668 -40.58 -39.43 0.52
C GLY A 668 -41.00 -40.91 0.53
N SER A 669 -40.83 -41.63 -0.58
CA SER A 669 -41.32 -43.01 -0.72
C SER A 669 -40.51 -44.08 0.05
N GLY A 670 -39.49 -43.68 0.82
CA GLY A 670 -38.59 -44.59 1.56
C GLY A 670 -37.70 -45.51 0.70
N LYS A 671 -37.71 -45.37 -0.64
CA LYS A 671 -36.92 -46.18 -1.58
C LYS A 671 -35.71 -45.39 -2.11
N LYS A 672 -34.62 -46.08 -2.48
CA LYS A 672 -33.45 -45.46 -3.14
C LYS A 672 -33.82 -44.87 -4.50
N TYR A 673 -33.23 -43.74 -4.88
CA TYR A 673 -33.56 -42.98 -6.10
C TYR A 673 -33.62 -43.85 -7.37
N LYS A 674 -32.62 -44.72 -7.59
CA LYS A 674 -32.57 -45.67 -8.74
C LYS A 674 -33.75 -46.64 -8.86
N ASN A 675 -34.46 -46.92 -7.76
CA ASN A 675 -35.59 -47.85 -7.73
C ASN A 675 -36.94 -47.10 -7.73
N CYS A 676 -36.92 -45.78 -7.87
CA CYS A 676 -38.08 -44.91 -7.92
C CYS A 676 -37.94 -43.96 -9.12
N HIS A 677 -37.81 -42.65 -8.90
CA HIS A 677 -37.74 -41.65 -9.98
C HIS A 677 -36.49 -41.79 -10.89
N GLY A 678 -35.44 -42.50 -10.46
CA GLY A 678 -34.25 -42.79 -11.25
C GLY A 678 -34.24 -44.15 -11.94
N ARG A 679 -35.39 -44.84 -12.07
CA ARG A 679 -35.47 -46.19 -12.64
C ARG A 679 -35.29 -46.24 -14.16
N ASP A 680 -35.64 -45.15 -14.83
CA ASP A 680 -35.56 -44.99 -16.29
C ASP A 680 -34.63 -43.82 -16.71
N LEU A 681 -33.74 -43.38 -15.80
CA LEU A 681 -32.76 -42.30 -15.99
C LEU A 681 -31.30 -42.80 -16.04
#